data_AF-A0A286PGS1-F1
#
_entry.id   AF-A0A286PGS1-F1
#
_cell.length_a   1.000
_cell.length_b   1.000
_cell.length_c   1.000
_cell.angle_alpha   90.00
_cell.angle_beta   90.00
_cell.angle_gamma   90.00
#
_symmetry.space_group_name_H-M   'P 1'
#
loop_
_entity.id
_entity.type
_entity.pdbx_description
1 polymer ?
#
loop_
_entity_poly.entity_id
_entity_poly.type
_entity_poly.pdbx_seq_one_letter_code
_entity_poly.pdbx_strand_id
1 'polypeptide(L)'
;MSQSPQAEHAMNASDARRDLYALVKRAEDDGVTTLIHKREDRVLLAPLDRFPAARKADAFPSWVLSAAQKEFGDLISRAAQGQPQVLRRNTTPVAVLLPVDTHASALSSDPAAPSGAAPAGGAVNSQGQQDRESVPRRLATLGDAIGSVLTAGPAGGPTFGLPGLDAATGGLQPGRLTLVAAAPSVGGSLLGLAAARTTALVDHRTVLYAASGPNRDDVFRRILSAETGGDYPRLKQGRLTDYEQDVARQLMQAGDVLLIDDGSNLTAEDIAETAPHMEGLALVVVDRLQVAHSARLPLSGHRLPDASQTLSTLARTLHVPVLAVVDSDDSTLLGLLDADVLLTLTATTDPGRVQVTVAERDFGVIGSAYLRPDLLHARFGDAEAAPAAGTGSEDWRLHTTPEERELADAALPYTSGAQKGLPSALTHLLAALRTALAHGDQEAIDELTASLAQAAAAPPQMPDTDEGRRLAAALHAYNAAAAATAQPSAPEPARPAADSGTVSDADDEVRRDDDDGLVPGDEEEEPEGAVFPALKILKDAVKRSKMHPVPVIRTEEREDGPWPLISEDMDGEPGWVHPDVTSTRVAHVRDNGKRVRRDQLDVPASFGDGVLCLIDRNGSYPSACSAVPLAPNKLLHTGPLDAFDKTQAGIYQISIPEWSYPGMPHPLGRLTDRPDDQGRVWVTTPHIKQLERLYRDGHLAAPVTIHDSWTGKANESLFKPFYAAAREARTDLVQVGGEPYKNYKTRLSIALRLLWPKRQEQRSPFWRPDWRMSMVAEASVRHWTVAFKAVQEGHTLIALRNVDAAIFWTPPGTPPATYRIGTGFGEVKAKFIPRGEFIPEGDD
;
A
#
# COMPACT_ATOMS: atom_id res chain seq x y z
N MET A 1 38.46 -15.51 21.47
CA MET A 1 39.30 -14.61 20.64
C MET A 1 38.37 -13.57 20.05
N SER A 2 38.24 -12.45 20.75
CA SER A 2 37.39 -11.32 20.36
C SER A 2 38.09 -10.53 19.25
N GLN A 3 37.40 -10.26 18.15
CA GLN A 3 37.81 -9.22 17.20
C GLN A 3 36.97 -7.97 17.45
N SER A 4 37.66 -6.90 17.83
CA SER A 4 37.14 -5.54 17.93
C SER A 4 36.65 -5.03 16.56
N PRO A 5 35.67 -4.11 16.52
CA PRO A 5 35.30 -3.42 15.28
C PRO A 5 36.47 -2.57 14.78
N GLN A 6 36.83 -2.73 13.51
CA GLN A 6 37.92 -2.01 12.84
C GLN A 6 37.66 -0.50 12.84
N ALA A 7 38.71 0.27 13.18
CA ALA A 7 38.74 1.72 13.03
C ALA A 7 38.62 2.12 11.54
N GLU A 8 37.61 2.94 11.22
CA GLU A 8 37.50 3.61 9.92
C GLU A 8 38.76 4.44 9.65
N HIS A 9 39.54 4.06 8.63
CA HIS A 9 40.74 4.78 8.23
C HIS A 9 40.36 6.14 7.62
N ALA A 10 40.63 7.23 8.35
CA ALA A 10 40.64 8.57 7.78
C ALA A 10 41.76 8.66 6.73
N MET A 11 41.45 9.18 5.55
CA MET A 11 42.36 9.20 4.40
C MET A 11 42.83 10.62 4.11
N ASN A 12 44.13 10.78 3.83
CA ASN A 12 44.69 12.11 3.56
C ASN A 12 44.22 12.64 2.19
N ALA A 13 44.17 13.98 2.06
CA ALA A 13 43.68 14.64 0.85
C ALA A 13 44.47 14.29 -0.44
N SER A 14 45.76 13.94 -0.33
CA SER A 14 46.60 13.61 -1.48
C SER A 14 46.26 12.23 -2.06
N ASP A 15 46.06 11.24 -1.20
CA ASP A 15 45.60 9.90 -1.56
C ASP A 15 44.14 9.95 -2.02
N ALA A 16 43.30 10.73 -1.33
CA ALA A 16 41.91 10.95 -1.71
C ALA A 16 41.77 11.56 -3.11
N ARG A 17 42.66 12.50 -3.45
CA ARG A 17 42.72 13.10 -4.80
C ARG A 17 43.13 12.07 -5.85
N ARG A 18 44.11 11.20 -5.55
CA ARG A 18 44.55 10.15 -6.48
C ARG A 18 43.42 9.15 -6.75
N ASP A 19 42.68 8.79 -5.70
CA ASP A 19 41.69 7.71 -5.74
C ASP A 19 40.25 8.21 -5.88
N LEU A 20 40.05 9.50 -6.18
CA LEU A 20 38.74 10.19 -6.21
C LEU A 20 37.64 9.43 -6.97
N TYR A 21 37.94 8.89 -8.15
CA TYR A 21 36.97 8.15 -8.95
C TYR A 21 36.52 6.85 -8.29
N ALA A 22 37.44 6.15 -7.61
CA ALA A 22 37.11 4.94 -6.87
C ALA A 22 36.29 5.25 -5.61
N LEU A 23 36.60 6.35 -4.93
CA LEU A 23 35.83 6.81 -3.76
C LEU A 23 34.41 7.21 -4.11
N VAL A 24 34.24 7.97 -5.19
CA VAL A 24 32.91 8.36 -5.68
C VAL A 24 32.13 7.13 -6.13
N LYS A 25 32.78 6.16 -6.77
CA LYS A 25 32.13 4.90 -7.12
C LYS A 25 31.67 4.11 -5.89
N ARG A 26 32.49 3.99 -4.84
CA ARG A 26 32.09 3.32 -3.59
C ARG A 26 30.98 4.08 -2.84
N ALA A 27 30.98 5.42 -2.90
CA ALA A 27 29.88 6.20 -2.37
C ALA A 27 28.59 5.95 -3.14
N GLU A 28 28.65 5.92 -4.49
CA GLU A 28 27.50 5.70 -5.38
C GLU A 28 26.94 4.28 -5.31
N ASP A 29 27.80 3.27 -5.40
CA ASP A 29 27.41 1.86 -5.53
C ASP A 29 27.20 1.20 -4.15
N ASP A 30 28.07 1.51 -3.17
CA ASP A 30 28.12 0.81 -1.88
C ASP A 30 27.61 1.69 -0.71
N GLY A 31 27.20 2.93 -0.97
CA GLY A 31 26.75 3.89 0.06
C GLY A 31 27.83 4.31 1.06
N VAL A 32 29.10 4.00 0.78
CA VAL A 32 30.21 4.19 1.73
C VAL A 32 30.60 5.65 1.81
N THR A 33 30.58 6.20 3.02
CA THR A 33 31.07 7.56 3.29
C THR A 33 32.55 7.50 3.67
N THR A 34 33.37 8.37 3.09
CA THR A 34 34.81 8.41 3.37
C THR A 34 35.21 9.72 4.05
N LEU A 35 35.84 9.62 5.21
CA LEU A 35 36.41 10.78 5.91
C LEU A 35 37.76 11.17 5.30
N ILE A 36 37.86 12.42 4.86
CA ILE A 36 39.06 12.99 4.22
C ILE A 36 39.59 14.12 5.09
N HIS A 37 40.91 14.14 5.32
CA HIS A 37 41.57 15.21 6.08
C HIS A 37 42.66 15.95 5.27
N LYS A 38 42.71 17.27 5.40
CA LYS A 38 43.72 18.17 4.81
C LYS A 38 44.19 19.17 5.89
N ARG A 39 45.35 18.93 6.51
CA ARG A 39 45.80 19.70 7.69
C ARG A 39 44.72 19.65 8.78
N GLU A 40 44.16 20.79 9.18
CA GLU A 40 43.08 20.92 10.17
C GLU A 40 41.67 20.72 9.57
N ASP A 41 41.52 20.74 8.24
CA ASP A 41 40.22 20.59 7.57
C ASP A 41 39.80 19.11 7.54
N ARG A 42 38.56 18.82 7.94
CA ARG A 42 37.95 17.48 7.88
C ARG A 42 36.63 17.54 7.11
N VAL A 43 36.49 16.69 6.10
CA VAL A 43 35.29 16.63 5.25
C VAL A 43 34.89 15.20 4.96
N LEU A 44 33.60 14.98 4.75
CA LEU A 44 33.05 13.69 4.34
C LEU A 44 32.79 13.70 2.85
N LEU A 45 33.34 12.73 2.13
CA LEU A 45 32.85 12.37 0.80
C LEU A 45 31.71 11.38 0.99
N ALA A 46 30.48 11.82 0.71
CA ALA A 46 29.26 11.09 1.01
C ALA A 46 28.41 10.85 -0.26
N PRO A 47 27.58 9.78 -0.26
CA PRO A 47 26.54 9.60 -1.28
C PRO A 47 25.51 10.73 -1.23
N LEU A 48 24.87 10.99 -2.37
CA LEU A 48 23.83 12.02 -2.46
C LEU A 48 22.58 11.72 -1.63
N ASP A 49 22.32 10.45 -1.30
CA ASP A 49 21.20 10.08 -0.41
C ASP A 49 21.36 10.66 1.00
N ARG A 50 22.61 10.88 1.46
CA ARG A 50 22.90 11.53 2.75
C ARG A 50 22.69 13.04 2.70
N PHE A 51 22.56 13.63 1.51
CA PHE A 51 22.32 15.06 1.33
C PHE A 51 21.49 15.33 0.07
N PRO A 52 20.18 15.01 0.08
CA PRO A 52 19.32 15.06 -1.11
C PRO A 52 19.26 16.43 -1.78
N ALA A 53 19.50 17.51 -1.03
CA ALA A 53 19.57 18.88 -1.52
C ALA A 53 20.66 19.08 -2.60
N ALA A 54 21.73 18.28 -2.60
CA ALA A 54 22.78 18.31 -3.63
C ALA A 54 22.34 17.76 -5.00
N ARG A 55 21.15 17.16 -5.11
CA ARG A 55 20.60 16.67 -6.39
C ARG A 55 20.00 17.78 -7.24
N LYS A 56 19.65 18.93 -6.64
CA LYS A 56 19.12 20.09 -7.37
C LYS A 56 20.26 20.77 -8.14
N ALA A 57 20.05 20.96 -9.45
CA ALA A 57 20.99 21.74 -10.26
C ALA A 57 21.13 23.16 -9.67
N ASP A 58 22.37 23.65 -9.61
CA ASP A 58 22.74 25.00 -9.16
C ASP A 58 22.45 25.36 -7.69
N ALA A 59 21.97 24.42 -6.87
CA ALA A 59 21.76 24.65 -5.43
C ALA A 59 23.07 24.79 -4.64
N PHE A 60 24.14 24.15 -5.10
CA PHE A 60 25.46 24.17 -4.49
C PHE A 60 26.56 24.25 -5.55
N PRO A 61 27.75 24.79 -5.23
CA PRO A 61 28.89 24.76 -6.15
C PRO A 61 29.18 23.34 -6.62
N SER A 62 29.20 23.15 -7.94
CA SER A 62 29.31 21.83 -8.55
C SER A 62 30.46 21.71 -9.52
N TRP A 63 31.12 20.56 -9.53
CA TRP A 63 32.40 20.35 -10.20
C TRP A 63 32.40 19.02 -10.94
N VAL A 64 32.75 19.04 -12.23
CA VAL A 64 33.00 17.80 -12.97
C VAL A 64 34.20 17.09 -12.35
N LEU A 65 34.14 15.76 -12.18
CA LEU A 65 35.18 14.98 -11.48
C LEU A 65 36.61 15.27 -11.96
N SER A 66 36.81 15.53 -13.25
CA SER A 66 38.12 15.86 -13.83
C SER A 66 38.65 17.24 -13.39
N ALA A 67 37.76 18.21 -13.17
CA ALA A 67 38.09 19.51 -12.59
C ALA A 67 38.26 19.41 -11.07
N ALA A 68 37.34 18.69 -10.41
CA ALA A 68 37.38 18.44 -8.98
C ALA A 68 38.68 17.75 -8.55
N GLN A 69 39.21 16.82 -9.34
CA GLN A 69 40.47 16.15 -9.04
C GLN A 69 41.69 17.10 -9.08
N LYS A 70 41.68 18.12 -9.95
CA LYS A 70 42.79 19.09 -10.07
C LYS A 70 42.80 20.06 -8.89
N GLU A 71 41.62 20.54 -8.49
CA GLU A 71 41.43 21.54 -7.43
C GLU A 71 40.97 20.90 -6.10
N PHE A 72 41.13 19.58 -5.95
CA PHE A 72 40.50 18.82 -4.85
C PHE A 72 40.86 19.34 -3.46
N GLY A 73 42.09 19.80 -3.29
CA GLY A 73 42.54 20.41 -2.05
C GLY A 73 41.70 21.64 -1.68
N ASP A 74 41.37 22.51 -2.64
CA ASP A 74 40.63 23.74 -2.37
C ASP A 74 39.15 23.47 -2.14
N LEU A 75 38.61 22.44 -2.82
CA LEU A 75 37.24 21.97 -2.58
C LEU A 75 37.05 21.42 -1.17
N ILE A 76 38.04 20.68 -0.64
CA ILE A 76 38.04 20.22 0.75
C ILE A 76 38.00 21.41 1.72
N SER A 77 38.81 22.43 1.49
CA SER A 77 38.85 23.60 2.38
C SER A 77 37.54 24.41 2.33
N ARG A 78 36.88 24.52 1.16
CA ARG A 78 35.54 25.15 1.05
C ARG A 78 34.43 24.32 1.72
N ALA A 79 34.46 23.00 1.54
CA ALA A 79 33.53 22.09 2.21
C ALA A 79 33.67 22.13 3.73
N ALA A 80 34.91 22.18 4.25
CA ALA A 80 35.17 22.31 5.69
C ALA A 80 34.67 23.64 6.27
N GLN A 81 34.62 24.71 5.47
CA GLN A 81 34.08 26.02 5.84
C GLN A 81 32.54 26.09 5.78
N GLY A 82 31.86 24.95 5.65
CA GLY A 82 30.40 24.88 5.63
C GLY A 82 29.76 25.09 4.25
N GLN A 83 30.54 25.02 3.16
CA GLN A 83 30.02 25.11 1.79
C GLN A 83 30.08 23.75 1.09
N PRO A 84 29.01 22.94 1.08
CA PRO A 84 28.99 21.66 0.38
C PRO A 84 29.46 21.77 -1.08
N GLN A 85 30.32 20.84 -1.52
CA GLN A 85 30.82 20.81 -2.90
C GLN A 85 30.29 19.57 -3.61
N VAL A 86 29.49 19.76 -4.66
CA VAL A 86 28.88 18.65 -5.40
C VAL A 86 29.83 18.16 -6.49
N LEU A 87 30.06 16.85 -6.52
CA LEU A 87 30.89 16.19 -7.53
C LEU A 87 29.98 15.63 -8.63
N ARG A 88 30.31 15.91 -9.89
CA ARG A 88 29.50 15.53 -11.06
C ARG A 88 30.25 14.65 -12.05
N ARG A 89 29.58 13.63 -12.57
CA ARG A 89 29.98 12.90 -13.77
C ARG A 89 29.26 13.54 -14.95
N ASN A 90 29.99 14.33 -15.76
CA ASN A 90 29.41 15.21 -16.78
C ASN A 90 28.38 16.17 -16.17
N THR A 91 27.10 15.97 -16.45
CA THR A 91 25.99 16.79 -15.93
C THR A 91 25.34 16.19 -14.69
N THR A 92 25.63 14.95 -14.32
CA THR A 92 24.93 14.24 -13.24
C THR A 92 25.69 14.36 -11.92
N PRO A 93 25.08 14.90 -10.84
CA PRO A 93 25.62 14.79 -9.48
C PRO A 93 25.82 13.31 -9.10
N VAL A 94 26.97 12.97 -8.53
CA VAL A 94 27.30 11.58 -8.12
C VAL A 94 27.73 11.45 -6.66
N ALA A 95 28.32 12.51 -6.08
CA ALA A 95 28.71 12.53 -4.67
C ALA A 95 28.79 13.97 -4.18
N VAL A 96 28.92 14.16 -2.87
CA VAL A 96 29.07 15.49 -2.26
C VAL A 96 30.16 15.48 -1.19
N LEU A 97 30.94 16.55 -1.13
CA LEU A 97 31.82 16.85 0.00
C LEU A 97 31.04 17.68 1.02
N LEU A 98 30.93 17.17 2.23
CA LEU A 98 30.21 17.80 3.34
C LEU A 98 31.17 18.19 4.47
N PRO A 99 30.89 19.29 5.20
CA PRO A 99 31.59 19.57 6.45
C PRO A 99 31.37 18.43 7.45
N VAL A 100 32.38 18.18 8.28
CA VAL A 100 32.20 17.37 9.49
C VAL A 100 31.87 18.34 10.61
N ASP A 101 30.71 18.19 11.25
CA ASP A 101 30.33 19.01 12.40
C ASP A 101 31.40 18.90 13.51
N THR A 102 32.18 19.96 13.70
CA THR A 102 33.09 20.11 14.84
C THR A 102 32.37 20.84 15.97
N HIS A 103 31.32 20.23 16.52
CA HIS A 103 30.93 20.48 17.91
C HIS A 103 31.37 19.33 18.82
N ALA A 104 32.68 19.11 18.79
CA ALA A 104 33.46 18.56 19.88
C ALA A 104 34.86 19.18 19.75
N SER A 105 35.02 20.43 20.17
CA SER A 105 36.37 20.96 20.36
C SER A 105 36.94 20.30 21.61
N ALA A 106 37.87 19.38 21.39
CA ALA A 106 38.56 18.64 22.41
C ALA A 106 39.28 19.58 23.37
N LEU A 107 39.20 19.22 24.65
CA LEU A 107 40.22 19.53 25.65
C LEU A 107 41.61 19.38 25.02
N SER A 108 42.37 20.48 24.97
CA SER A 108 43.81 20.43 24.82
C SER A 108 44.44 20.92 26.13
N SER A 109 44.83 19.96 26.97
CA SER A 109 45.96 20.06 27.89
C SER A 109 47.23 19.99 27.02
N ASP A 110 48.27 20.82 27.17
CA ASP A 110 49.09 21.01 28.37
C ASP A 110 50.24 22.02 28.05
N PRO A 111 51.25 22.29 28.91
CA PRO A 111 51.36 23.32 29.95
C PRO A 111 52.43 24.43 29.68
N ALA A 112 52.29 25.62 30.30
CA ALA A 112 53.35 26.41 30.95
C ALA A 112 52.90 27.86 31.25
N ALA A 113 53.14 28.30 32.49
CA ALA A 113 52.68 29.49 33.21
C ALA A 113 53.50 30.80 32.91
N PRO A 114 53.37 31.92 33.67
CA PRO A 114 52.20 32.67 34.20
C PRO A 114 52.28 34.21 33.90
N SER A 115 51.33 34.98 34.46
CA SER A 115 51.39 36.41 34.90
C SER A 115 50.70 37.49 34.05
N GLY A 116 49.67 38.14 34.64
CA GLY A 116 49.62 39.61 34.71
C GLY A 116 48.37 40.36 34.21
N ALA A 117 47.57 40.88 35.17
CA ALA A 117 46.87 42.18 35.17
C ALA A 117 45.59 42.46 34.32
N ALA A 118 44.48 42.62 35.05
CA ALA A 118 43.31 43.55 35.03
C ALA A 118 43.26 44.77 34.04
N PRO A 119 42.14 45.54 33.98
CA PRO A 119 40.83 45.29 33.35
C PRO A 119 40.34 46.49 32.44
N ALA A 120 39.04 46.52 32.08
CA ALA A 120 38.25 47.57 31.36
C ALA A 120 38.16 47.41 29.82
N GLY A 121 37.02 47.63 29.15
CA GLY A 121 35.67 48.06 29.50
C GLY A 121 34.83 48.27 28.22
N GLY A 122 33.50 48.42 28.37
CA GLY A 122 32.55 48.95 27.36
C GLY A 122 31.82 47.89 26.53
N ALA A 123 30.58 47.52 26.89
CA ALA A 123 29.31 48.04 26.35
C ALA A 123 29.10 47.67 24.86
N VAL A 124 28.02 47.00 24.42
CA VAL A 124 26.60 47.37 24.56
C VAL A 124 25.66 46.20 24.17
N ASN A 125 24.47 46.15 24.81
CA ASN A 125 23.18 45.52 24.44
C ASN A 125 23.15 43.97 24.36
N SER A 126 22.21 43.22 24.94
CA SER A 126 20.82 43.46 25.36
C SER A 126 20.40 42.41 26.41
N GLN A 127 19.75 42.84 27.49
CA GLN A 127 18.97 42.00 28.40
C GLN A 127 17.67 41.58 27.68
N GLY A 128 17.09 40.40 27.85
CA GLY A 128 17.47 39.25 28.66
C GLY A 128 16.75 38.02 28.13
N GLN A 129 17.53 37.01 27.76
CA GLN A 129 17.03 35.66 27.57
C GLN A 129 17.27 34.97 28.92
N GLN A 130 16.19 34.81 29.69
CA GLN A 130 16.24 34.14 30.97
C GLN A 130 16.84 32.74 30.78
N ASP A 131 17.81 32.42 31.64
CA ASP A 131 18.44 31.13 31.77
C ASP A 131 17.39 30.01 31.80
N ARG A 132 17.24 29.26 30.70
CA ARG A 132 16.70 27.90 30.77
C ARG A 132 17.78 27.07 31.44
N GLU A 133 17.69 26.94 32.77
CA GLU A 133 18.44 25.96 33.54
C GLU A 133 18.28 24.59 32.85
N SER A 134 19.35 24.14 32.18
CA SER A 134 19.39 22.82 31.57
C SER A 134 19.16 21.78 32.66
N VAL A 135 18.03 21.08 32.63
CA VAL A 135 17.74 19.99 33.56
C VAL A 135 18.89 18.98 33.44
N PRO A 136 19.61 18.67 34.54
CA PRO A 136 20.70 17.71 34.47
C PRO A 136 20.16 16.35 34.04
N ARG A 137 20.82 15.72 33.06
CA ARG A 137 20.51 14.34 32.63
C ARG A 137 20.59 13.41 33.85
N ARG A 138 19.44 12.97 34.35
CA ARG A 138 19.39 11.96 35.42
C ARG A 138 19.57 10.59 34.80
N LEU A 139 20.64 9.90 35.19
CA LEU A 139 20.77 8.47 34.97
C LEU A 139 19.99 7.78 36.09
N ALA A 140 18.96 7.01 35.74
CA ALA A 140 18.26 6.16 36.68
C ALA A 140 18.96 4.79 36.74
N THR A 141 19.11 4.23 37.95
CA THR A 141 19.54 2.85 38.11
C THR A 141 18.37 1.90 37.87
N LEU A 142 18.64 0.62 37.62
CA LEU A 142 17.61 -0.41 37.56
C LEU A 142 16.79 -0.46 38.87
N GLY A 143 17.42 -0.18 40.02
CA GLY A 143 16.74 -0.08 41.31
C GLY A 143 15.74 1.08 41.38
N ASP A 144 16.07 2.22 40.79
CA ASP A 144 15.17 3.38 40.71
C ASP A 144 13.97 3.08 39.78
N ALA A 145 14.22 2.38 38.67
CA ALA A 145 13.17 1.94 37.74
C ALA A 145 12.23 0.90 38.37
N ILE A 146 12.78 -0.11 39.05
CA ILE A 146 12.00 -1.12 39.78
C ILE A 146 11.23 -0.46 40.93
N GLY A 147 11.86 0.46 41.67
CA GLY A 147 11.21 1.23 42.73
C GLY A 147 10.01 2.01 42.21
N SER A 148 10.14 2.69 41.07
CA SER A 148 9.04 3.38 40.39
C SER A 148 7.89 2.43 40.03
N VAL A 149 8.19 1.28 39.42
CA VAL A 149 7.19 0.29 39.01
C VAL A 149 6.50 -0.39 40.19
N LEU A 150 7.20 -0.62 41.30
CA LEU A 150 6.64 -1.27 42.50
C LEU A 150 5.88 -0.30 43.42
N THR A 151 6.13 1.02 43.31
CA THR A 151 5.43 2.05 44.10
C THR A 151 4.28 2.70 43.33
N ALA A 152 4.30 2.70 42.00
CA ALA A 152 3.17 3.03 41.16
C ALA A 152 2.17 1.86 41.16
N GLY A 153 1.14 1.93 42.00
CA GLY A 153 0.00 1.00 41.92
C GLY A 153 -0.76 1.14 40.59
N PRO A 154 -1.67 0.20 40.26
CA PRO A 154 -2.56 0.39 39.13
C PRO A 154 -3.49 1.58 39.42
N ALA A 155 -3.58 2.50 38.46
CA ALA A 155 -4.35 3.76 38.47
C ALA A 155 -3.63 4.98 39.06
N GLY A 156 -3.29 5.90 38.16
CA GLY A 156 -2.79 7.23 38.48
C GLY A 156 -2.61 8.13 37.26
N GLY A 157 -2.56 7.59 36.03
CA GLY A 157 -2.51 8.36 34.78
C GLY A 157 -3.89 8.76 34.25
N PRO A 158 -3.97 9.66 33.25
CA PRO A 158 -5.19 9.93 32.50
C PRO A 158 -5.76 8.68 31.81
N THR A 159 -7.06 8.64 31.59
CA THR A 159 -7.78 7.53 30.93
C THR A 159 -8.76 8.06 29.88
N PHE A 160 -9.29 7.18 29.03
CA PHE A 160 -10.37 7.53 28.11
C PHE A 160 -11.72 7.66 28.83
N GLY A 161 -11.86 7.07 30.02
CA GLY A 161 -13.12 6.98 30.74
C GLY A 161 -14.07 5.92 30.16
N LEU A 162 -13.48 4.94 29.47
CA LEU A 162 -14.15 3.84 28.79
C LEU A 162 -13.48 2.55 29.27
N PRO A 163 -13.98 1.94 30.37
CA PRO A 163 -13.38 0.76 31.01
C PRO A 163 -12.88 -0.33 30.06
N GLY A 164 -13.61 -0.63 28.97
CA GLY A 164 -13.18 -1.63 27.99
C GLY A 164 -11.90 -1.22 27.25
N LEU A 165 -11.84 0.05 26.81
CA LEU A 165 -10.66 0.60 26.14
C LEU A 165 -9.51 0.87 27.12
N ASP A 166 -9.81 1.36 28.32
CA ASP A 166 -8.82 1.61 29.36
C ASP A 166 -8.13 0.30 29.81
N ALA A 167 -8.87 -0.81 29.86
CA ALA A 167 -8.30 -2.14 30.09
C ALA A 167 -7.40 -2.60 28.93
N ALA A 168 -7.81 -2.36 27.67
CA ALA A 168 -7.05 -2.77 26.48
C ALA A 168 -5.78 -1.92 26.26
N THR A 169 -5.79 -0.66 26.70
CA THR A 169 -4.67 0.30 26.53
C THR A 169 -3.79 0.42 27.76
N GLY A 170 -4.29 0.01 28.93
CA GLY A 170 -3.67 0.33 30.22
C GLY A 170 -3.80 1.81 30.60
N GLY A 171 -4.69 2.58 29.95
CA GLY A 171 -4.81 4.03 30.09
C GLY A 171 -3.75 4.81 29.29
N LEU A 172 -3.73 6.13 29.45
CA LEU A 172 -2.79 7.01 28.75
C LEU A 172 -1.48 7.14 29.52
N GLN A 173 -0.41 6.59 28.94
CA GLN A 173 0.89 6.51 29.58
C GLN A 173 1.68 7.82 29.47
N PRO A 174 2.20 8.37 30.59
CA PRO A 174 3.07 9.53 30.58
C PRO A 174 4.32 9.34 29.71
N GLY A 175 4.71 10.38 28.97
CA GLY A 175 5.90 10.31 28.12
C GLY A 175 5.69 9.66 26.75
N ARG A 176 4.47 9.22 26.42
CA ARG A 176 4.14 8.57 25.15
C ARG A 176 3.19 9.41 24.29
N LEU A 177 3.39 9.35 22.98
CA LEU A 177 2.45 9.81 21.97
C LEU A 177 1.51 8.65 21.60
N THR A 178 0.22 8.86 21.83
CA THR A 178 -0.86 7.96 21.38
C THR A 178 -1.59 8.59 20.19
N LEU A 179 -1.69 7.86 19.09
CA LEU A 179 -2.48 8.27 17.93
C LEU A 179 -3.83 7.55 17.89
N VAL A 180 -4.90 8.31 17.66
CA VAL A 180 -6.23 7.79 17.34
C VAL A 180 -6.44 7.93 15.84
N ALA A 181 -6.30 6.83 15.12
CA ALA A 181 -6.55 6.73 13.69
C ALA A 181 -8.01 6.36 13.44
N ALA A 182 -8.74 7.22 12.74
CA ALA A 182 -10.12 6.96 12.38
C ALA A 182 -10.44 7.60 11.03
N ALA A 183 -11.05 6.83 10.13
CA ALA A 183 -11.63 7.38 8.91
C ALA A 183 -12.63 8.51 9.24
N PRO A 184 -12.85 9.48 8.33
CA PRO A 184 -13.82 10.53 8.53
C PRO A 184 -15.20 9.97 8.91
N SER A 185 -15.91 10.64 9.82
CA SER A 185 -17.25 10.26 10.30
C SER A 185 -17.35 9.05 11.23
N VAL A 186 -16.25 8.34 11.54
CA VAL A 186 -16.25 7.25 12.54
C VAL A 186 -16.26 7.80 13.99
N GLY A 187 -15.80 9.03 14.19
CA GLY A 187 -15.87 9.73 15.46
C GLY A 187 -14.57 9.76 16.28
N GLY A 188 -13.39 9.59 15.67
CA GLY A 188 -12.09 9.64 16.38
C GLY A 188 -11.89 10.85 17.30
N SER A 189 -12.36 12.04 16.88
CA SER A 189 -12.36 13.26 17.72
C SER A 189 -13.13 13.11 19.04
N LEU A 190 -14.20 12.29 19.06
CA LEU A 190 -14.98 12.01 20.28
C LEU A 190 -14.19 11.18 21.29
N LEU A 191 -13.23 10.36 20.83
CA LEU A 191 -12.37 9.58 21.71
C LEU A 191 -11.33 10.47 22.40
N GLY A 192 -10.74 11.41 21.65
CA GLY A 192 -9.89 12.46 22.23
C GLY A 192 -10.65 13.36 23.21
N LEU A 193 -11.90 13.69 22.88
CA LEU A 193 -12.78 14.45 23.77
C LEU A 193 -13.15 13.68 25.04
N ALA A 194 -13.38 12.37 24.95
CA ALA A 194 -13.67 11.53 26.11
C ALA A 194 -12.50 11.52 27.11
N ALA A 195 -11.27 11.36 26.63
CA ALA A 195 -10.07 11.43 27.47
C ALA A 195 -9.91 12.80 28.14
N ALA A 196 -10.09 13.88 27.38
CA ALA A 196 -10.03 15.25 27.90
C ALA A 196 -11.10 15.50 28.99
N ARG A 197 -12.34 15.09 28.74
CA ARG A 197 -13.45 15.22 29.69
C ARG A 197 -13.20 14.42 30.97
N THR A 198 -12.81 13.17 30.85
CA THR A 198 -12.54 12.32 32.02
C THR A 198 -11.42 12.94 32.86
N THR A 199 -10.32 13.34 32.23
CA THR A 199 -9.17 13.92 32.94
C THR A 199 -9.50 15.25 33.61
N ALA A 200 -10.23 16.14 32.93
CA ALA A 200 -10.55 17.47 33.44
C ALA A 200 -11.73 17.47 34.42
N LEU A 201 -12.82 16.80 34.07
CA LEU A 201 -14.09 16.92 34.79
C LEU A 201 -14.28 15.85 35.87
N VAL A 202 -13.68 14.67 35.70
CA VAL A 202 -13.75 13.57 36.67
C VAL A 202 -12.52 13.57 37.57
N ASP A 203 -11.32 13.61 36.97
CA ASP A 203 -10.07 13.56 37.75
C ASP A 203 -9.61 14.93 38.26
N HIS A 204 -10.22 16.02 37.80
CA HIS A 204 -9.87 17.40 38.15
C HIS A 204 -8.41 17.75 37.88
N ARG A 205 -7.88 17.31 36.73
CA ARG A 205 -6.50 17.55 36.30
C ARG A 205 -6.43 18.40 35.04
N THR A 206 -5.39 19.23 34.95
CA THR A 206 -5.22 20.19 33.85
C THR A 206 -5.02 19.48 32.50
N VAL A 207 -5.77 19.89 31.49
CA VAL A 207 -5.72 19.37 30.11
C VAL A 207 -5.54 20.54 29.15
N LEU A 208 -4.61 20.40 28.21
CA LEU A 208 -4.52 21.24 27.02
C LEU A 208 -5.22 20.55 25.86
N TYR A 209 -6.25 21.16 25.31
CA TYR A 209 -6.97 20.70 24.13
C TYR A 209 -6.63 21.61 22.93
N ALA A 210 -5.64 21.21 22.14
CA ALA A 210 -5.21 21.85 20.92
C ALA A 210 -6.18 21.50 19.76
N ALA A 211 -7.13 22.38 19.51
CA ALA A 211 -8.22 22.21 18.57
C ALA A 211 -7.87 22.83 17.20
N SER A 212 -7.04 22.15 16.41
CA SER A 212 -6.73 22.61 15.05
C SER A 212 -7.95 22.49 14.11
N GLY A 213 -8.81 21.48 14.31
CA GLY A 213 -9.98 21.24 13.45
C GLY A 213 -11.26 21.95 13.91
N PRO A 214 -11.83 21.56 15.08
CA PRO A 214 -13.02 22.19 15.64
C PRO A 214 -12.69 23.53 16.32
N ASN A 215 -13.64 24.46 16.38
CA ASN A 215 -13.50 25.67 17.21
C ASN A 215 -13.88 25.38 18.68
N ARG A 216 -13.55 26.29 19.59
CA ARG A 216 -13.84 26.14 21.04
C ARG A 216 -15.32 25.90 21.33
N ASP A 217 -16.20 26.55 20.58
CA ASP A 217 -17.64 26.50 20.78
C ASP A 217 -18.20 25.11 20.42
N ASP A 218 -17.68 24.52 19.34
CA ASP A 218 -18.03 23.16 18.92
C ASP A 218 -17.54 22.14 19.95
N VAL A 219 -16.31 22.30 20.46
CA VAL A 219 -15.77 21.46 21.54
C VAL A 219 -16.66 21.55 22.78
N PHE A 220 -16.98 22.77 23.24
CA PHE A 220 -17.84 23.00 24.40
C PHE A 220 -19.23 22.37 24.24
N ARG A 221 -19.86 22.53 23.07
CA ARG A 221 -21.17 21.92 22.79
C ARG A 221 -21.12 20.39 22.82
N ARG A 222 -20.06 19.77 22.32
CA ARG A 222 -19.87 18.31 22.39
C ARG A 222 -19.70 17.85 23.84
N ILE A 223 -18.95 18.59 24.67
CA ILE A 223 -18.81 18.30 26.10
C ILE A 223 -20.18 18.37 26.77
N LEU A 224 -20.91 19.48 26.59
CA LEU A 224 -22.23 19.67 27.19
C LEU A 224 -23.21 18.58 26.76
N SER A 225 -23.20 18.22 25.47
CA SER A 225 -23.98 17.11 24.92
C SER A 225 -23.67 15.78 25.63
N ALA A 226 -22.38 15.47 25.80
CA ALA A 226 -21.94 14.23 26.43
C ALA A 226 -22.27 14.16 27.94
N GLU A 227 -22.18 15.29 28.66
CA GLU A 227 -22.53 15.38 30.09
C GLU A 227 -24.04 15.29 30.34
N THR A 228 -24.84 15.94 29.49
CA THR A 228 -26.28 16.08 29.73
C THR A 228 -27.12 15.00 29.07
N GLY A 229 -26.56 14.27 28.10
CA GLY A 229 -27.34 13.43 27.18
C GLY A 229 -28.24 14.25 26.27
N GLY A 230 -27.91 15.53 26.04
CA GLY A 230 -28.61 16.41 25.12
C GLY A 230 -28.26 16.12 23.66
N ASP A 231 -29.23 16.30 22.76
CA ASP A 231 -29.04 16.15 21.32
C ASP A 231 -28.05 17.22 20.77
N TYR A 232 -26.91 16.78 20.25
CA TYR A 232 -25.86 17.65 19.70
C TYR A 232 -26.34 18.54 18.53
N PRO A 233 -27.05 18.02 17.50
CA PRO A 233 -27.72 18.85 16.50
C PRO A 233 -28.54 20.01 17.08
N ARG A 234 -29.30 19.80 18.17
CA ARG A 234 -30.05 20.88 18.84
C ARG A 234 -29.12 21.89 19.51
N LEU A 235 -28.10 21.43 20.22
CA LEU A 235 -27.12 22.29 20.90
C LEU A 235 -26.30 23.13 19.90
N LYS A 236 -25.98 22.57 18.72
CA LYS A 236 -25.31 23.27 17.61
C LYS A 236 -26.13 24.44 17.07
N GLN A 237 -27.45 24.40 17.19
CA GLN A 237 -28.36 25.50 16.86
C GLN A 237 -28.45 26.57 17.97
N GLY A 238 -27.69 26.42 19.07
CA GLY A 238 -27.69 27.34 20.20
C GLY A 238 -28.91 27.22 21.12
N ARG A 239 -29.65 26.10 21.04
CA ARG A 239 -30.87 25.87 21.84
C ARG A 239 -30.58 24.99 23.05
N LEU A 240 -30.34 25.61 24.20
CA LEU A 240 -30.12 24.93 25.48
C LEU A 240 -31.41 24.93 26.31
N THR A 241 -31.72 23.79 26.93
CA THR A 241 -32.72 23.68 27.99
C THR A 241 -32.22 24.33 29.28
N ASP A 242 -33.13 24.63 30.22
CA ASP A 242 -32.75 25.18 31.52
C ASP A 242 -31.76 24.27 32.26
N TYR A 243 -31.95 22.94 32.19
CA TYR A 243 -31.01 21.97 32.75
C TYR A 243 -29.61 22.05 32.12
N GLU A 244 -29.53 22.14 30.79
CA GLU A 244 -28.24 22.29 30.09
C GLU A 244 -27.56 23.63 30.38
N GLN A 245 -28.34 24.71 30.57
CA GLN A 245 -27.79 26.00 31.00
C GLN A 245 -27.23 25.94 32.42
N ASP A 246 -27.87 25.18 33.31
CA ASP A 246 -27.39 24.96 34.68
C ASP A 246 -26.08 24.17 34.68
N VAL A 247 -26.01 23.08 33.92
CA VAL A 247 -24.78 22.27 33.75
C VAL A 247 -23.67 23.09 33.10
N ALA A 248 -23.98 23.89 32.07
CA ALA A 248 -23.00 24.79 31.44
C ALA A 248 -22.40 25.79 32.45
N ARG A 249 -23.22 26.34 33.36
CA ARG A 249 -22.73 27.23 34.43
C ARG A 249 -21.86 26.50 35.46
N GLN A 250 -22.16 25.24 35.76
CA GLN A 250 -21.33 24.40 36.63
C GLN A 250 -19.98 24.08 35.96
N LEU A 251 -19.98 23.70 34.68
CA LEU A 251 -18.76 23.44 33.91
C LEU A 251 -17.88 24.69 33.78
N MET A 252 -18.48 25.87 33.67
CA MET A 252 -17.75 27.14 33.67
C MET A 252 -16.98 27.37 34.98
N GLN A 253 -17.50 26.92 36.13
CA GLN A 253 -16.83 27.02 37.43
C GLN A 253 -15.75 25.94 37.63
N ALA A 254 -15.86 24.82 36.90
CA ALA A 254 -14.84 23.76 36.86
C ALA A 254 -13.82 23.94 35.73
N GLY A 255 -13.97 24.97 34.88
CA GLY A 255 -13.29 25.11 33.59
C GLY A 255 -11.80 25.46 33.64
N ASP A 256 -11.25 25.78 34.81
CA ASP A 256 -9.85 26.18 34.96
C ASP A 256 -8.85 25.05 34.64
N VAL A 257 -9.33 23.81 34.57
CA VAL A 257 -8.51 22.62 34.26
C VAL A 257 -8.67 22.11 32.82
N LEU A 258 -9.53 22.68 31.97
CA LEU A 258 -9.61 22.33 30.54
C LEU A 258 -9.38 23.57 29.69
N LEU A 259 -8.16 23.73 29.18
CA LEU A 259 -7.77 24.86 28.36
C LEU A 259 -7.86 24.47 26.87
N ILE A 260 -8.67 25.20 26.10
CA ILE A 260 -8.87 24.95 24.67
C ILE A 260 -8.12 26.01 23.88
N ASP A 261 -7.21 25.57 23.00
CA ASP A 261 -6.53 26.42 22.03
C ASP A 261 -7.10 26.16 20.64
N ASP A 262 -7.90 27.11 20.11
CA ASP A 262 -8.49 27.07 18.77
C ASP A 262 -7.82 28.07 17.80
N GLY A 263 -6.55 28.40 18.04
CA GLY A 263 -5.78 29.34 17.24
C GLY A 263 -5.74 29.00 15.74
N SER A 264 -5.95 30.00 14.88
CA SER A 264 -6.08 29.82 13.42
C SER A 264 -4.82 29.35 12.70
N ASN A 265 -3.65 29.34 13.37
CA ASN A 265 -2.37 28.90 12.84
C ASN A 265 -1.67 27.91 13.79
N LEU A 266 -2.44 27.11 14.54
CA LEU A 266 -1.88 26.19 15.54
C LEU A 266 -0.94 25.15 14.91
N THR A 267 0.36 25.25 15.21
CA THR A 267 1.41 24.29 14.84
C THR A 267 1.79 23.37 16.00
N ALA A 268 2.57 22.31 15.74
CA ALA A 268 3.07 21.45 16.81
C ALA A 268 4.08 22.20 17.69
N GLU A 269 4.82 23.13 17.11
CA GLU A 269 5.76 24.02 17.78
C GLU A 269 5.03 24.95 18.75
N ASP A 270 3.92 25.57 18.33
CA ASP A 270 3.10 26.43 19.21
C ASP A 270 2.57 25.66 20.43
N ILE A 271 2.14 24.41 20.23
CA ILE A 271 1.70 23.51 21.31
C ILE A 271 2.86 23.22 22.25
N ALA A 272 4.05 22.90 21.70
CA ALA A 272 5.24 22.59 22.47
C ALA A 272 5.83 23.81 23.21
N GLU A 273 5.58 25.03 22.72
CA GLU A 273 5.91 26.27 23.40
C GLU A 273 4.92 26.61 24.52
N THR A 274 3.63 26.30 24.33
CA THR A 274 2.56 26.63 25.29
C THR A 274 2.51 25.66 26.48
N ALA A 275 2.55 24.35 26.21
CA ALA A 275 2.34 23.30 27.22
C ALA A 275 3.28 23.37 28.46
N PRO A 276 4.58 23.70 28.34
CA PRO A 276 5.48 23.79 29.50
C PRO A 276 5.11 24.88 30.52
N HIS A 277 4.31 25.87 30.13
CA HIS A 277 3.91 26.98 30.99
C HIS A 277 2.61 26.70 31.76
N MET A 278 2.00 25.53 31.55
CA MET A 278 0.75 25.14 32.20
C MET A 278 1.02 24.41 33.52
N GLU A 279 0.50 24.96 34.61
CA GLU A 279 0.64 24.34 35.94
C GLU A 279 -0.19 23.06 36.03
N GLY A 280 0.44 21.98 36.49
CA GLY A 280 -0.23 20.70 36.73
C GLY A 280 -0.76 19.99 35.47
N LEU A 281 -0.21 20.31 34.29
CA LEU A 281 -0.60 19.68 33.02
C LEU A 281 -0.51 18.15 33.11
N ALA A 282 -1.65 17.49 32.88
CA ALA A 282 -1.80 16.04 32.99
C ALA A 282 -2.06 15.36 31.64
N LEU A 283 -2.59 16.08 30.64
CA LEU A 283 -2.85 15.53 29.30
C LEU A 283 -2.79 16.64 28.24
N VAL A 284 -2.21 16.33 27.08
CA VAL A 284 -2.34 17.14 25.86
C VAL A 284 -3.16 16.37 24.83
N VAL A 285 -4.21 16.98 24.29
CA VAL A 285 -5.02 16.42 23.19
C VAL A 285 -4.89 17.31 21.96
N VAL A 286 -4.59 16.71 20.80
CA VAL A 286 -4.50 17.39 19.50
C VAL A 286 -5.61 16.87 18.58
N ASP A 287 -6.63 17.70 18.32
CA ASP A 287 -7.76 17.37 17.45
C ASP A 287 -7.84 18.42 16.32
N ARG A 288 -7.28 18.19 15.14
CA ARG A 288 -6.75 16.93 14.59
C ARG A 288 -5.52 17.13 13.70
N LEU A 289 -4.79 16.03 13.48
CA LEU A 289 -3.83 15.89 12.40
C LEU A 289 -4.59 15.51 11.12
N GLN A 290 -4.50 16.34 10.07
CA GLN A 290 -5.22 16.12 8.82
C GLN A 290 -4.30 15.59 7.71
N VAL A 291 -4.55 14.38 7.22
CA VAL A 291 -3.75 13.73 6.16
C VAL A 291 -3.74 14.56 4.88
N ALA A 292 -4.91 15.02 4.43
CA ALA A 292 -4.98 15.89 3.27
C ALA A 292 -4.33 17.25 3.56
N HIS A 293 -3.45 17.72 2.67
CA HIS A 293 -2.87 19.04 2.84
C HIS A 293 -3.96 20.13 2.81
N SER A 294 -3.94 20.99 3.83
CA SER A 294 -4.85 22.13 3.95
C SER A 294 -4.04 23.38 4.26
N ALA A 295 -4.12 24.39 3.38
CA ALA A 295 -3.47 25.67 3.58
C ALA A 295 -3.99 26.43 4.82
N ARG A 296 -5.15 26.05 5.34
CA ARG A 296 -5.78 26.66 6.53
C ARG A 296 -5.41 25.95 7.83
N LEU A 297 -4.79 24.78 7.76
CA LEU A 297 -4.49 23.94 8.91
C LEU A 297 -3.01 23.57 8.91
N PRO A 298 -2.20 24.14 9.82
CA PRO A 298 -0.77 23.87 9.83
C PRO A 298 -0.43 22.39 10.08
N LEU A 299 -1.19 21.74 10.96
CA LEU A 299 -1.14 20.31 11.24
C LEU A 299 -1.81 19.48 10.13
N SER A 300 -1.31 19.61 8.90
CA SER A 300 -1.82 18.86 7.75
C SER A 300 -0.80 18.50 6.68
N GLY A 301 -1.08 17.44 5.92
CA GLY A 301 -0.29 17.02 4.75
C GLY A 301 1.12 16.55 5.08
N HIS A 302 2.08 16.92 4.24
CA HIS A 302 3.48 16.50 4.33
C HIS A 302 4.20 16.91 5.63
N ARG A 303 3.64 17.82 6.44
CA ARG A 303 4.22 18.28 7.70
C ARG A 303 3.90 17.38 8.89
N LEU A 304 3.00 16.40 8.72
CA LEU A 304 2.55 15.55 9.82
C LEU A 304 3.66 14.72 10.48
N PRO A 305 4.63 14.12 9.74
CA PRO A 305 5.73 13.40 10.38
C PRO A 305 6.57 14.30 11.31
N ASP A 306 6.93 15.50 10.86
CA ASP A 306 7.67 16.48 11.66
C ASP A 306 6.86 16.91 12.89
N ALA A 307 5.56 17.20 12.69
CA ALA A 307 4.65 17.54 13.79
C ALA A 307 4.54 16.40 14.82
N SER A 308 4.44 15.15 14.36
CA SER A 308 4.38 13.96 15.22
C SER A 308 5.66 13.80 16.04
N GLN A 309 6.83 14.04 15.43
CA GLN A 309 8.12 14.03 16.12
C GLN A 309 8.21 15.13 17.19
N THR A 310 7.73 16.35 16.89
CA THR A 310 7.63 17.45 17.86
C THR A 310 6.73 17.06 19.04
N LEU A 311 5.56 16.48 18.77
CA LEU A 311 4.62 16.01 19.79
C LEU A 311 5.17 14.85 20.64
N SER A 312 5.88 13.89 20.03
CA SER A 312 6.56 12.82 20.75
C SER A 312 7.67 13.36 21.67
N THR A 313 8.43 14.34 21.18
CA THR A 313 9.45 15.04 21.98
C THR A 313 8.82 15.79 23.14
N LEU A 314 7.68 16.45 22.92
CA LEU A 314 6.92 17.14 23.96
C LEU A 314 6.48 16.17 25.06
N ALA A 315 5.87 15.04 24.67
CA ALA A 315 5.40 14.01 25.60
C ALA A 315 6.52 13.56 26.54
N ARG A 316 7.67 13.20 25.96
CA ARG A 316 8.86 12.73 26.69
C ARG A 316 9.46 13.80 27.59
N THR A 317 9.47 15.05 27.13
CA THR A 317 10.08 16.19 27.84
C THR A 317 9.29 16.59 29.08
N LEU A 318 7.96 16.67 28.93
CA LEU A 318 7.07 17.03 30.03
C LEU A 318 6.67 15.83 30.90
N HIS A 319 6.94 14.61 30.44
CA HIS A 319 6.46 13.37 31.05
C HIS A 319 4.94 13.39 31.22
N VAL A 320 4.24 13.79 30.16
CA VAL A 320 2.78 13.92 30.08
C VAL A 320 2.32 13.14 28.83
N PRO A 321 1.20 12.40 28.88
CA PRO A 321 0.65 11.76 27.69
C PRO A 321 0.22 12.80 26.65
N VAL A 322 0.56 12.56 25.38
CA VAL A 322 0.06 13.33 24.24
C VAL A 322 -0.83 12.42 23.41
N LEU A 323 -2.08 12.82 23.20
CA LEU A 323 -3.08 12.11 22.41
C LEU A 323 -3.39 12.93 21.15
N ALA A 324 -3.11 12.41 19.96
CA ALA A 324 -3.44 13.11 18.71
C ALA A 324 -4.37 12.30 17.83
N VAL A 325 -5.38 12.96 17.26
CA VAL A 325 -6.39 12.35 16.39
C VAL A 325 -5.98 12.53 14.94
N VAL A 326 -5.91 11.44 14.17
CA VAL A 326 -5.60 11.45 12.74
C VAL A 326 -6.86 11.07 11.96
N ASP A 327 -7.11 11.75 10.85
CA ASP A 327 -8.30 11.56 10.02
C ASP A 327 -8.22 10.47 8.95
N SER A 328 -7.35 9.48 9.18
CA SER A 328 -7.10 8.36 8.28
C SER A 328 -6.80 7.10 9.08
N ASP A 329 -7.14 5.96 8.50
CA ASP A 329 -6.78 4.60 8.91
C ASP A 329 -5.70 3.95 8.01
N ASP A 330 -5.11 4.72 7.08
CA ASP A 330 -4.01 4.27 6.21
C ASP A 330 -2.76 3.89 7.03
N SER A 331 -2.46 2.59 7.04
CA SER A 331 -1.34 2.00 7.79
C SER A 331 0.02 2.55 7.37
N THR A 332 0.21 2.94 6.11
CA THR A 332 1.48 3.48 5.60
C THR A 332 1.74 4.85 6.19
N LEU A 333 0.72 5.72 6.16
CA LEU A 333 0.82 7.06 6.74
C LEU A 333 0.98 6.99 8.26
N LEU A 334 0.22 6.13 8.93
CA LEU A 334 0.31 5.96 10.38
C LEU A 334 1.69 5.46 10.82
N GLY A 335 2.34 4.62 10.00
CA GLY A 335 3.73 4.22 10.18
C GLY A 335 4.73 5.38 10.09
N LEU A 336 4.48 6.38 9.23
CA LEU A 336 5.33 7.58 9.10
C LEU A 336 5.21 8.54 10.29
N LEU A 337 4.09 8.51 11.01
CA LEU A 337 3.89 9.33 12.20
C LEU A 337 4.64 8.79 13.42
N ASP A 338 5.14 7.55 13.36
CA ASP A 338 6.04 6.95 14.35
C ASP A 338 5.57 7.20 15.80
N ALA A 339 4.32 6.84 16.11
CA ALA A 339 3.74 6.99 17.44
C ALA A 339 4.16 5.85 18.37
N ASP A 340 4.08 6.08 19.69
CA ASP A 340 4.40 5.03 20.67
C ASP A 340 3.24 4.04 20.82
N VAL A 341 1.98 4.51 20.68
CA VAL A 341 0.74 3.72 20.69
C VAL A 341 -0.16 4.16 19.55
N LEU A 342 -0.76 3.22 18.82
CA LEU A 342 -1.72 3.44 17.75
C LEU A 342 -3.06 2.79 18.09
N LEU A 343 -4.13 3.58 18.07
CA LEU A 343 -5.51 3.16 18.24
C LEU A 343 -6.25 3.31 16.90
N THR A 344 -6.57 2.21 16.25
CA THR A 344 -7.29 2.23 14.97
C THR A 344 -8.77 1.92 15.19
N LEU A 345 -9.65 2.85 14.81
CA LEU A 345 -11.10 2.68 14.89
C LEU A 345 -11.64 2.13 13.57
N THR A 346 -12.17 0.92 13.62
CA THR A 346 -12.77 0.25 12.47
C THR A 346 -14.27 0.07 12.70
N ALA A 347 -15.08 0.52 11.73
CA ALA A 347 -16.52 0.26 11.75
C ALA A 347 -16.77 -1.26 11.63
N THR A 348 -17.65 -1.79 12.47
CA THR A 348 -18.04 -3.20 12.38
C THR A 348 -19.27 -3.37 11.48
N THR A 349 -19.64 -4.60 11.16
CA THR A 349 -20.89 -4.92 10.46
C THR A 349 -22.13 -4.51 11.27
N ASP A 350 -22.01 -4.41 12.60
CA ASP A 350 -23.02 -3.82 13.48
C ASP A 350 -22.82 -2.30 13.55
N PRO A 351 -23.74 -1.48 12.99
CA PRO A 351 -23.62 -0.02 13.04
C PRO A 351 -23.67 0.54 14.48
N GLY A 352 -24.10 -0.26 15.46
CA GLY A 352 -24.05 0.06 16.88
C GLY A 352 -22.70 -0.24 17.55
N ARG A 353 -21.68 -0.72 16.83
CA ARG A 353 -20.36 -1.05 17.39
C ARG A 353 -19.21 -0.59 16.49
N VAL A 354 -18.16 -0.10 17.14
CA VAL A 354 -16.86 0.25 16.55
C VAL A 354 -15.80 -0.56 17.28
N GLN A 355 -14.93 -1.23 16.53
CA GLN A 355 -13.77 -1.91 17.08
C GLN A 355 -12.61 -0.92 17.19
N VAL A 356 -11.91 -0.94 18.31
CA VAL A 356 -10.66 -0.21 18.52
C VAL A 356 -9.54 -1.23 18.66
N THR A 357 -8.62 -1.24 17.70
CA THR A 357 -7.41 -2.06 17.75
C THR A 357 -6.29 -1.26 18.39
N VAL A 358 -5.65 -1.83 19.42
CA VAL A 358 -4.55 -1.20 20.17
C VAL A 358 -3.24 -1.84 19.72
N ALA A 359 -2.34 -1.04 19.14
CA ALA A 359 -1.01 -1.47 18.76
C ALA A 359 0.06 -0.60 19.43
N GLU A 360 1.16 -1.22 19.84
CA GLU A 360 2.36 -0.52 20.30
C GLU A 360 3.50 -0.67 19.29
N ARG A 361 4.32 0.37 19.15
CA ARG A 361 5.40 0.45 18.16
C ARG A 361 6.28 -0.80 18.09
N ASP A 362 6.71 -1.29 19.25
CA ASP A 362 7.68 -2.40 19.33
C ASP A 362 7.02 -3.79 19.48
N PHE A 363 5.72 -3.83 19.78
CA PHE A 363 4.99 -5.06 20.12
C PHE A 363 3.86 -5.41 19.15
N GLY A 364 3.56 -4.55 18.19
CA GLY A 364 2.42 -4.74 17.28
C GLY A 364 1.10 -4.66 18.04
N VAL A 365 0.08 -5.40 17.57
CA VAL A 365 -1.24 -5.41 18.21
C VAL A 365 -1.16 -6.09 19.59
N ILE A 366 -1.47 -5.33 20.63
CA ILE A 366 -1.45 -5.78 22.03
C ILE A 366 -2.85 -6.03 22.58
N GLY A 367 -3.89 -5.52 21.93
CA GLY A 367 -5.27 -5.68 22.39
C GLY A 367 -6.31 -5.09 21.44
N SER A 368 -7.57 -5.29 21.78
CA SER A 368 -8.68 -4.61 21.14
C SER A 368 -9.83 -4.38 22.12
N ALA A 369 -10.68 -3.41 21.83
CA ALA A 369 -11.89 -3.10 22.58
C ALA A 369 -13.05 -2.80 21.62
N TYR A 370 -14.29 -2.97 22.09
CA TYR A 370 -15.47 -2.58 21.34
C TYR A 370 -16.15 -1.40 22.04
N LEU A 371 -16.48 -0.38 21.25
CA LEU A 371 -17.17 0.82 21.70
C LEU A 371 -18.52 0.93 21.00
N ARG A 372 -19.51 1.51 21.70
CA ARG A 372 -20.81 1.86 21.14
C ARG A 372 -20.81 3.34 20.75
N PRO A 373 -20.83 3.69 19.45
CA PRO A 373 -20.94 5.08 19.04
C PRO A 373 -22.32 5.65 19.39
N ASP A 374 -22.35 6.76 20.13
CA ASP A 374 -23.54 7.56 20.44
C ASP A 374 -23.35 8.97 19.88
N LEU A 375 -23.32 9.05 18.54
CA LEU A 375 -22.99 10.27 17.81
C LEU A 375 -24.04 11.37 18.03
N LEU A 376 -25.29 11.02 18.34
CA LEU A 376 -26.36 11.96 18.66
C LEU A 376 -26.04 12.78 19.91
N HIS A 377 -25.37 12.16 20.88
CA HIS A 377 -24.96 12.78 22.13
C HIS A 377 -23.44 13.07 22.18
N ALA A 378 -22.75 13.01 21.03
CA ALA A 378 -21.32 13.30 20.87
C ALA A 378 -20.40 12.50 21.83
N ARG A 379 -20.66 11.19 22.01
CA ARG A 379 -19.84 10.34 22.88
C ARG A 379 -19.70 8.90 22.37
N PHE A 380 -18.75 8.17 22.93
CA PHE A 380 -18.75 6.71 22.93
C PHE A 380 -19.25 6.21 24.29
N GLY A 381 -19.94 5.07 24.30
CA GLY A 381 -20.12 4.27 25.50
C GLY A 381 -19.38 2.95 25.37
N ASP A 382 -19.18 2.25 26.48
CA ASP A 382 -18.71 0.87 26.41
C ASP A 382 -19.78 -0.01 25.73
N ALA A 383 -19.33 -0.87 24.82
CA ALA A 383 -20.08 -2.08 24.53
C ALA A 383 -19.86 -3.01 25.73
N GLU A 384 -20.91 -3.65 26.26
CA GLU A 384 -20.82 -4.52 27.44
C GLU A 384 -19.55 -5.39 27.40
N ALA A 385 -18.80 -5.36 28.50
CA ALA A 385 -17.61 -6.19 28.66
C ALA A 385 -18.00 -7.65 28.43
N ALA A 386 -17.29 -8.32 27.50
CA ALA A 386 -17.29 -9.77 27.48
C ALA A 386 -16.92 -10.25 28.90
N PRO A 387 -17.65 -11.23 29.48
CA PRO A 387 -17.35 -11.72 30.81
C PRO A 387 -15.91 -12.25 30.87
N ALA A 388 -15.29 -12.07 32.03
CA ALA A 388 -13.93 -12.48 32.34
C ALA A 388 -13.63 -13.93 31.91
N ALA A 389 -12.39 -14.14 31.48
CA ALA A 389 -11.80 -15.39 31.00
C ALA A 389 -12.51 -16.66 31.49
N GLY A 390 -13.17 -17.34 30.55
CA GLY A 390 -13.80 -18.64 30.77
C GLY A 390 -14.83 -18.95 29.69
N THR A 391 -14.49 -19.89 28.81
CA THR A 391 -15.35 -20.53 27.80
C THR A 391 -15.78 -19.63 26.63
N GLY A 392 -15.05 -19.73 25.52
CA GLY A 392 -15.35 -18.97 24.31
C GLY A 392 -16.60 -19.46 23.57
N SER A 393 -17.14 -18.53 22.76
CA SER A 393 -17.46 -18.68 21.33
C SER A 393 -18.92 -18.39 20.93
N GLU A 394 -19.08 -17.76 19.76
CA GLU A 394 -20.03 -18.31 18.80
C GLU A 394 -19.64 -18.16 17.30
N ASP A 395 -18.78 -17.22 16.88
CA ASP A 395 -18.57 -17.01 15.43
C ASP A 395 -17.38 -17.76 14.76
N TRP A 396 -16.35 -18.18 15.50
CA TRP A 396 -15.26 -19.02 14.94
C TRP A 396 -15.54 -20.54 15.03
N ARG A 397 -16.69 -20.91 15.64
CA ARG A 397 -17.07 -22.29 16.02
C ARG A 397 -17.42 -23.20 14.83
N LEU A 398 -17.45 -22.67 13.60
CA LEU A 398 -17.95 -23.39 12.43
C LEU A 398 -16.86 -24.16 11.66
N HIS A 399 -15.57 -23.94 11.93
CA HIS A 399 -14.48 -24.50 11.11
C HIS A 399 -13.29 -25.16 11.85
N THR A 400 -13.16 -25.06 13.18
CA THR A 400 -12.00 -25.62 13.92
C THR A 400 -12.33 -26.89 14.73
N THR A 401 -11.45 -27.90 14.70
CA THR A 401 -11.64 -29.16 15.44
C THR A 401 -11.46 -28.98 16.97
N PRO A 402 -12.10 -29.82 17.82
CA PRO A 402 -11.86 -29.81 19.27
C PRO A 402 -10.39 -30.01 19.64
N GLU A 403 -9.67 -30.82 18.87
CA GLU A 403 -8.27 -31.17 19.10
C GLU A 403 -7.31 -30.02 18.77
N GLU A 404 -7.59 -29.25 17.70
CA GLU A 404 -6.88 -28.00 17.38
C GLU A 404 -7.00 -26.98 18.51
N ARG A 405 -8.18 -26.87 19.11
CA ARG A 405 -8.48 -25.94 20.20
C ARG A 405 -7.73 -26.29 21.47
N GLU A 406 -7.79 -27.56 21.88
CA GLU A 406 -7.07 -27.99 23.09
C GLU A 406 -5.55 -27.85 22.92
N LEU A 407 -5.01 -28.08 21.72
CA LEU A 407 -3.59 -27.86 21.43
C LEU A 407 -3.21 -26.37 21.50
N ALA A 408 -4.02 -25.49 20.91
CA ALA A 408 -3.83 -24.05 20.95
C ALA A 408 -3.87 -23.50 22.39
N ASP A 409 -4.81 -23.98 23.20
CA ASP A 409 -4.97 -23.57 24.59
C ASP A 409 -3.83 -24.09 25.47
N ALA A 410 -3.42 -25.35 25.30
CA ALA A 410 -2.30 -25.93 26.04
C ALA A 410 -0.96 -25.27 25.68
N ALA A 411 -0.83 -24.69 24.49
CA ALA A 411 0.36 -23.98 24.03
C ALA A 411 0.46 -22.52 24.49
N LEU A 412 -0.64 -21.91 24.95
CA LEU A 412 -0.70 -20.50 25.35
C LEU A 412 0.37 -20.10 26.38
N PRO A 413 0.62 -20.86 27.47
CA PRO A 413 1.61 -20.48 28.48
C PRO A 413 3.04 -20.40 27.92
N TYR A 414 3.38 -21.23 26.95
CA TYR A 414 4.72 -21.28 26.36
C TYR A 414 4.89 -20.28 25.20
N THR A 415 3.84 -20.06 24.42
CA THR A 415 3.84 -19.10 23.30
C THR A 415 3.71 -17.65 23.74
N SER A 416 3.10 -17.39 24.91
CA SER A 416 3.08 -16.07 25.56
C SER A 416 4.36 -15.74 26.32
N GLY A 417 5.29 -16.71 26.45
CA GLY A 417 6.51 -16.56 27.23
C GLY A 417 6.33 -16.65 28.75
N ALA A 418 5.12 -16.93 29.25
CA ALA A 418 4.84 -17.13 30.67
C ALA A 418 5.56 -18.37 31.24
N GLN A 419 5.76 -19.40 30.41
CA GLN A 419 6.54 -20.59 30.72
C GLN A 419 7.68 -20.76 29.70
N LYS A 420 8.86 -21.18 30.19
CA LYS A 420 10.07 -21.41 29.36
C LYS A 420 10.40 -22.90 29.34
N GLY A 421 11.17 -23.35 28.35
CA GLY A 421 11.70 -24.72 28.29
C GLY A 421 11.29 -25.54 27.07
N LEU A 422 10.48 -24.99 26.15
CA LEU A 422 10.28 -25.59 24.83
C LEU A 422 11.36 -25.16 23.84
N PRO A 423 11.75 -26.01 22.88
CA PRO A 423 12.59 -25.60 21.76
C PRO A 423 11.92 -24.50 20.94
N SER A 424 12.69 -23.52 20.48
CA SER A 424 12.19 -22.38 19.70
C SER A 424 11.36 -22.82 18.49
N ALA A 425 11.81 -23.86 17.77
CA ALA A 425 11.08 -24.41 16.63
C ALA A 425 9.66 -24.86 16.99
N LEU A 426 9.47 -25.54 18.13
CA LEU A 426 8.15 -25.98 18.58
C LEU A 426 7.30 -24.80 19.08
N THR A 427 7.91 -23.84 19.78
CA THR A 427 7.21 -22.63 20.22
C THR A 427 6.70 -21.81 19.03
N HIS A 428 7.50 -21.68 17.95
CA HIS A 428 7.08 -20.99 16.74
C HIS A 428 5.96 -21.71 15.99
N LEU A 429 6.04 -23.04 15.87
CA LEU A 429 4.97 -23.85 15.25
C LEU A 429 3.65 -23.73 16.01
N LEU A 430 3.69 -23.82 17.35
CA LEU A 430 2.49 -23.69 18.18
C LEU A 430 1.94 -22.25 18.19
N ALA A 431 2.81 -21.24 18.12
CA ALA A 431 2.37 -19.85 17.98
C ALA A 431 1.71 -19.61 16.61
N ALA A 432 2.29 -20.15 15.53
CA ALA A 432 1.72 -20.08 14.18
C ALA A 432 0.34 -20.76 14.12
N LEU A 433 0.18 -21.93 14.74
CA LEU A 433 -1.11 -22.62 14.84
C LEU A 433 -2.15 -21.77 15.59
N ARG A 434 -1.78 -21.17 16.73
CA ARG A 434 -2.66 -20.28 17.49
C ARG A 434 -3.08 -19.05 16.68
N THR A 435 -2.16 -18.48 15.90
CA THR A 435 -2.44 -17.36 15.00
C THR A 435 -3.39 -17.78 13.88
N ALA A 436 -3.12 -18.89 13.20
CA ALA A 436 -3.96 -19.37 12.10
C ALA A 436 -5.39 -19.69 12.58
N LEU A 437 -5.54 -20.34 13.74
CA LEU A 437 -6.85 -20.60 14.36
C LEU A 437 -7.58 -19.32 14.77
N ALA A 438 -6.87 -18.29 15.23
CA ALA A 438 -7.47 -17.01 15.60
C ALA A 438 -7.99 -16.21 14.38
N HIS A 439 -7.39 -16.41 13.21
CA HIS A 439 -7.78 -15.74 11.97
C HIS A 439 -8.72 -16.58 11.09
N GLY A 440 -8.99 -17.84 11.46
CA GLY A 440 -9.77 -18.77 10.64
C GLY A 440 -9.07 -19.17 9.34
N ASP A 441 -7.74 -19.13 9.31
CA ASP A 441 -6.91 -19.41 8.14
C ASP A 441 -6.68 -20.92 7.97
N GLN A 442 -7.59 -21.59 7.27
CA GLN A 442 -7.56 -23.04 7.08
C GLN A 442 -6.34 -23.50 6.27
N GLU A 443 -5.89 -22.71 5.30
CA GLU A 443 -4.73 -23.03 4.46
C GLU A 443 -3.44 -23.06 5.30
N ALA A 444 -3.27 -22.06 6.19
CA ALA A 444 -2.16 -22.05 7.13
C ALA A 444 -2.22 -23.21 8.15
N ILE A 445 -3.41 -23.63 8.60
CA ILE A 445 -3.57 -24.80 9.50
C ILE A 445 -3.16 -26.08 8.77
N ASP A 446 -3.59 -26.25 7.52
CA ASP A 446 -3.27 -27.41 6.69
C ASP A 446 -1.76 -27.51 6.40
N GLU A 447 -1.09 -26.37 6.12
CA GLU A 447 0.37 -26.30 5.95
C GLU A 447 1.15 -26.66 7.22
N LEU A 448 0.64 -26.28 8.39
CA LEU A 448 1.26 -26.56 9.69
C LEU A 448 1.09 -28.03 10.13
N THR A 449 0.08 -28.73 9.60
CA THR A 449 -0.29 -30.08 10.02
C THR A 449 0.88 -31.08 9.89
N ALA A 450 1.61 -31.06 8.78
CA ALA A 450 2.75 -31.96 8.57
C ALA A 450 3.92 -31.67 9.55
N SER A 451 4.20 -30.40 9.81
CA SER A 451 5.25 -29.95 10.72
C SER A 451 4.93 -30.28 12.18
N LEU A 452 3.66 -30.11 12.58
CA LEU A 452 3.15 -30.47 13.90
C LEU A 452 3.13 -31.99 14.12
N ALA A 453 2.75 -32.77 13.11
CA ALA A 453 2.80 -34.23 13.15
C ALA A 453 4.25 -34.74 13.31
N GLN A 454 5.21 -34.13 12.62
CA GLN A 454 6.63 -34.44 12.76
C GLN A 454 7.15 -34.12 14.17
N ALA A 455 6.76 -32.96 14.72
CA ALA A 455 7.12 -32.57 16.09
C ALA A 455 6.47 -33.49 17.15
N ALA A 456 5.26 -34.01 16.88
CA ALA A 456 4.54 -34.93 17.76
C ALA A 456 5.10 -36.36 17.73
N ALA A 457 5.68 -36.80 16.60
CA ALA A 457 6.25 -38.14 16.42
C ALA A 457 7.60 -38.33 17.13
N ALA A 458 8.36 -37.24 17.30
CA ALA A 458 9.61 -37.22 18.06
C ALA A 458 9.61 -36.02 19.01
N PRO A 459 8.76 -36.03 20.06
CA PRO A 459 8.59 -34.87 20.92
C PRO A 459 9.91 -34.52 21.59
N PRO A 460 10.36 -33.25 21.53
CA PRO A 460 11.50 -32.81 22.31
C PRO A 460 11.24 -33.03 23.80
N GLN A 461 12.29 -33.07 24.61
CA GLN A 461 12.18 -33.28 26.05
C GLN A 461 11.30 -32.17 26.66
N MET A 462 10.04 -32.50 26.93
CA MET A 462 9.07 -31.55 27.47
C MET A 462 9.43 -31.21 28.91
N PRO A 463 9.21 -29.96 29.36
CA PRO A 463 9.35 -29.61 30.76
C PRO A 463 8.48 -30.51 31.65
N ASP A 464 9.05 -31.04 32.74
CA ASP A 464 8.33 -31.86 33.72
C ASP A 464 7.48 -30.99 34.66
N THR A 465 6.51 -30.29 34.07
CA THR A 465 5.53 -29.44 34.74
C THR A 465 4.11 -29.88 34.35
N ASP A 466 3.10 -29.45 35.09
CA ASP A 466 1.70 -29.77 34.80
C ASP A 466 1.28 -29.24 33.41
N GLU A 467 1.75 -28.05 33.06
CA GLU A 467 1.55 -27.43 31.75
C GLU A 467 2.28 -28.18 30.63
N GLY A 468 3.49 -28.68 30.89
CA GLY A 468 4.27 -29.44 29.92
C GLY A 468 3.64 -30.79 29.62
N ARG A 469 3.09 -31.46 30.64
CA ARG A 469 2.33 -32.71 30.49
C ARG A 469 1.00 -32.50 29.76
N ARG A 470 0.30 -31.39 30.04
CA ARG A 470 -0.94 -31.02 29.32
C ARG A 470 -0.67 -30.75 27.84
N LEU A 471 0.37 -30.00 27.51
CA LEU A 471 0.75 -29.72 26.13
C LEU A 471 1.15 -30.99 25.38
N ALA A 472 1.90 -31.89 26.02
CA ALA A 472 2.26 -33.17 25.42
C ALA A 472 1.02 -34.03 25.10
N ALA A 473 0.03 -34.08 26.01
CA ALA A 473 -1.21 -34.81 25.79
C ALA A 473 -2.05 -34.21 24.65
N ALA A 474 -2.16 -32.88 24.58
CA ALA A 474 -2.89 -32.18 23.52
C ALA A 474 -2.23 -32.38 22.15
N LEU A 475 -0.89 -32.34 22.08
CA LEU A 475 -0.14 -32.56 20.84
C LEU A 475 -0.30 -33.99 20.32
N HIS A 476 -0.34 -34.98 21.22
CA HIS A 476 -0.65 -36.37 20.85
C HIS A 476 -2.08 -36.56 20.35
N ALA A 477 -3.06 -35.90 20.99
CA ALA A 477 -4.47 -35.97 20.57
C ALA A 477 -4.70 -35.36 19.17
N TYR A 478 -4.10 -34.19 18.91
CA TYR A 478 -4.12 -33.54 17.60
C TYR A 478 -3.56 -34.44 16.50
N ASN A 479 -2.38 -35.06 16.73
CA ASN A 479 -1.77 -35.95 15.76
C ASN A 479 -2.60 -37.24 15.50
N ALA A 480 -3.26 -37.76 16.53
CA ALA A 480 -4.14 -38.92 16.40
C ALA A 480 -5.40 -38.61 15.56
N ALA A 481 -5.97 -37.41 15.72
CA ALA A 481 -7.11 -36.95 14.92
C ALA A 481 -6.72 -36.71 13.45
N ALA A 482 -5.57 -36.07 13.21
CA ALA A 482 -5.03 -35.85 11.86
C ALA A 482 -4.72 -37.16 11.11
N ALA A 483 -4.30 -38.21 11.83
CA ALA A 483 -4.06 -39.53 11.25
C ALA A 483 -5.37 -40.28 10.88
N ALA A 484 -6.49 -39.98 11.54
CA ALA A 484 -7.78 -40.62 11.29
C ALA A 484 -8.49 -40.07 10.04
N THR A 485 -8.30 -38.79 9.71
CA THR A 485 -8.83 -38.13 8.50
C THR A 485 -8.11 -38.54 7.20
N ALA A 486 -6.95 -39.20 7.30
CA ALA A 486 -6.14 -39.64 6.16
C ALA A 486 -6.47 -41.05 5.62
N GLN A 487 -7.47 -41.76 6.16
CA GLN A 487 -7.89 -43.08 5.65
C GLN A 487 -8.98 -42.97 4.55
N PRO A 488 -8.87 -43.70 3.43
CA PRO A 488 -9.84 -43.64 2.35
C PRO A 488 -11.17 -44.32 2.74
N SER A 489 -12.23 -43.54 2.88
CA SER A 489 -13.58 -44.01 3.18
C SER A 489 -14.29 -44.62 1.96
N ALA A 490 -14.85 -45.81 2.16
CA ALA A 490 -15.69 -46.56 1.22
C ALA A 490 -17.05 -45.87 0.95
N PRO A 491 -17.76 -46.21 -0.16
CA PRO A 491 -18.95 -45.48 -0.59
C PRO A 491 -20.22 -45.95 0.13
N GLU A 492 -21.01 -45.01 0.66
CA GLU A 492 -22.34 -45.26 1.21
C GLU A 492 -23.36 -44.20 0.73
N PRO A 493 -24.68 -44.50 0.79
CA PRO A 493 -25.54 -44.38 -0.37
C PRO A 493 -26.47 -43.15 -0.35
N ALA A 494 -26.96 -42.83 -1.55
CA ALA A 494 -27.84 -41.71 -1.84
C ALA A 494 -29.13 -41.67 -1.01
N ARG A 495 -29.51 -40.46 -0.58
CA ARG A 495 -30.87 -40.11 -0.17
C ARG A 495 -31.28 -38.74 -0.75
N PRO A 496 -32.60 -38.54 -0.98
CA PRO A 496 -33.10 -37.82 -2.14
C PRO A 496 -33.30 -36.32 -1.89
N ALA A 497 -33.37 -35.62 -3.02
CA ALA A 497 -33.57 -34.18 -3.15
C ALA A 497 -34.86 -33.67 -2.48
N ALA A 498 -34.74 -32.47 -1.89
CA ALA A 498 -35.85 -31.53 -1.76
C ALA A 498 -35.36 -30.16 -2.25
N ASP A 499 -36.14 -29.66 -3.21
CA ASP A 499 -35.97 -28.44 -3.98
C ASP A 499 -36.61 -27.25 -3.25
N SER A 500 -35.88 -26.14 -3.15
CA SER A 500 -36.43 -24.78 -3.13
C SER A 500 -35.27 -23.80 -3.21
N GLY A 501 -35.08 -23.21 -4.40
CA GLY A 501 -33.98 -22.32 -4.73
C GLY A 501 -34.10 -20.89 -4.23
N THR A 502 -32.96 -20.21 -4.21
CA THR A 502 -32.65 -18.92 -4.85
C THR A 502 -31.20 -18.61 -4.47
N VAL A 503 -30.27 -18.65 -5.42
CA VAL A 503 -28.88 -18.20 -5.23
C VAL A 503 -28.56 -17.18 -6.30
N SER A 504 -28.11 -16.02 -5.85
CA SER A 504 -27.79 -14.80 -6.59
C SER A 504 -26.61 -14.96 -7.55
N ASP A 505 -26.70 -14.29 -8.70
CA ASP A 505 -25.77 -14.28 -9.84
C ASP A 505 -24.36 -13.67 -9.59
N ALA A 506 -23.93 -13.47 -8.34
CA ALA A 506 -22.73 -12.66 -8.04
C ALA A 506 -21.39 -13.42 -7.92
N ASP A 507 -21.38 -14.75 -7.75
CA ASP A 507 -20.16 -15.47 -7.33
C ASP A 507 -19.40 -16.21 -8.46
N ASP A 508 -19.85 -16.13 -9.71
CA ASP A 508 -19.34 -16.98 -10.80
C ASP A 508 -18.43 -16.26 -11.82
N GLU A 509 -17.95 -15.05 -11.52
CA GLU A 509 -16.97 -14.32 -12.36
C GLU A 509 -15.53 -14.33 -11.82
N VAL A 510 -15.26 -14.81 -10.60
CA VAL A 510 -13.93 -14.68 -9.96
C VAL A 510 -12.99 -15.87 -10.23
N ARG A 511 -13.41 -16.92 -10.96
CA ARG A 511 -12.61 -18.17 -11.13
C ARG A 511 -12.11 -18.43 -12.55
N ARG A 512 -11.55 -17.42 -13.22
CA ARG A 512 -10.79 -17.58 -14.47
C ARG A 512 -9.48 -16.79 -14.38
N ASP A 513 -8.48 -17.36 -13.71
CA ASP A 513 -7.03 -17.17 -14.02
C ASP A 513 -6.10 -17.81 -12.96
N ASP A 514 -6.63 -18.50 -11.95
CA ASP A 514 -5.83 -19.28 -11.01
C ASP A 514 -5.53 -20.68 -11.56
N ASP A 515 -4.36 -20.82 -12.19
CA ASP A 515 -3.41 -21.93 -12.03
C ASP A 515 -2.53 -22.05 -13.29
N ASP A 516 -1.38 -21.36 -13.30
CA ASP A 516 -0.29 -21.66 -14.24
C ASP A 516 1.05 -21.11 -13.70
N GLY A 517 1.64 -21.88 -12.78
CA GLY A 517 3.07 -22.22 -12.77
C GLY A 517 4.10 -21.11 -12.54
N LEU A 518 3.96 -20.28 -11.50
CA LEU A 518 5.08 -19.47 -10.99
C LEU A 518 5.68 -20.14 -9.76
N VAL A 519 6.90 -20.67 -9.90
CA VAL A 519 7.71 -21.16 -8.78
C VAL A 519 8.57 -20.00 -8.26
N PRO A 520 8.73 -19.82 -6.93
CA PRO A 520 9.62 -18.79 -6.40
C PRO A 520 11.02 -18.83 -7.06
N GLY A 521 11.41 -17.73 -7.71
CA GLY A 521 12.67 -17.60 -8.47
C GLY A 521 12.49 -17.25 -9.96
N ASP A 522 11.39 -17.70 -10.59
CA ASP A 522 11.09 -17.43 -12.01
C ASP A 522 10.82 -15.93 -12.31
N GLU A 523 10.67 -15.13 -11.26
CA GLU A 523 10.34 -13.71 -11.26
C GLU A 523 11.57 -12.79 -11.40
N GLU A 524 12.77 -13.29 -11.06
CA GLU A 524 14.01 -12.52 -11.06
C GLU A 524 14.96 -12.91 -12.21
N GLU A 525 15.17 -14.22 -12.42
CA GLU A 525 16.06 -14.80 -13.44
C GLU A 525 15.35 -15.88 -14.28
N GLU A 526 15.73 -15.98 -15.55
CA GLU A 526 15.17 -17.00 -16.45
C GLU A 526 15.76 -18.38 -16.08
N PRO A 527 14.95 -19.44 -15.92
CA PRO A 527 15.47 -20.75 -15.57
C PRO A 527 16.44 -21.29 -16.62
N GLU A 528 17.54 -21.90 -16.16
CA GLU A 528 18.53 -22.54 -17.03
C GLU A 528 17.87 -23.62 -17.89
N GLY A 529 18.01 -23.49 -19.22
CA GLY A 529 17.44 -24.43 -20.19
C GLY A 529 16.03 -24.11 -20.69
N ALA A 530 15.46 -22.93 -20.37
CA ALA A 530 14.18 -22.49 -20.94
C ALA A 530 14.21 -22.52 -22.49
N VAL A 531 13.17 -23.13 -23.09
CA VAL A 531 13.03 -23.28 -24.56
C VAL A 531 12.98 -21.91 -25.24
N PHE A 532 12.37 -20.92 -24.58
CA PHE A 532 12.31 -19.54 -25.05
C PHE A 532 12.50 -18.57 -23.87
N PRO A 533 13.62 -17.83 -23.81
CA PRO A 533 13.96 -16.96 -22.68
C PRO A 533 13.24 -15.61 -22.79
N ALA A 534 11.92 -15.62 -22.61
CA ALA A 534 11.04 -14.48 -22.87
C ALA A 534 11.40 -13.25 -22.02
N LEU A 535 11.66 -13.44 -20.72
CA LEU A 535 11.94 -12.35 -19.80
C LEU A 535 13.28 -11.69 -20.13
N LYS A 536 14.30 -12.50 -20.44
CA LYS A 536 15.61 -12.00 -20.89
C LYS A 536 15.51 -11.18 -22.17
N ILE A 537 14.77 -11.68 -23.17
CA ILE A 537 14.59 -10.97 -24.44
C ILE A 537 13.89 -9.62 -24.22
N LEU A 538 12.88 -9.58 -23.35
CA LEU A 538 12.20 -8.33 -22.99
C LEU A 538 13.17 -7.36 -22.29
N LYS A 539 13.99 -7.85 -21.34
CA LYS A 539 15.03 -7.06 -20.64
C LYS A 539 16.02 -6.46 -21.63
N ASP A 540 16.49 -7.26 -22.56
CA ASP A 540 17.44 -6.82 -23.59
C ASP A 540 16.82 -5.86 -24.59
N ALA A 541 15.52 -6.02 -24.93
CA ALA A 541 14.80 -5.08 -25.78
C ALA A 541 14.69 -3.69 -25.12
N VAL A 542 14.29 -3.66 -23.86
CA VAL A 542 14.20 -2.43 -23.06
C VAL A 542 15.59 -1.80 -22.86
N LYS A 543 16.60 -2.58 -22.46
CA LYS A 543 17.97 -2.11 -22.22
C LYS A 543 18.67 -1.54 -23.47
N ARG A 544 18.40 -2.10 -24.65
CA ARG A 544 18.97 -1.62 -25.92
C ARG A 544 18.33 -0.34 -26.45
N SER A 545 17.20 0.09 -25.87
CA SER A 545 16.51 1.29 -26.31
C SER A 545 17.36 2.54 -26.06
N LYS A 546 17.55 3.35 -27.10
CA LYS A 546 18.28 4.64 -27.03
C LYS A 546 17.55 5.72 -26.24
N MET A 547 16.29 5.46 -25.85
CA MET A 547 15.48 6.40 -25.07
C MET A 547 15.68 6.27 -23.56
N HIS A 548 16.58 5.37 -23.13
CA HIS A 548 16.88 5.08 -21.72
C HIS A 548 15.62 4.80 -20.88
N PRO A 549 14.84 3.75 -21.24
CA PRO A 549 13.59 3.47 -20.56
C PRO A 549 13.79 3.25 -19.07
N VAL A 550 12.79 3.62 -18.27
CA VAL A 550 12.71 3.31 -16.84
C VAL A 550 11.92 2.00 -16.71
N PRO A 551 12.57 0.84 -16.52
CA PRO A 551 11.87 -0.45 -16.49
C PRO A 551 11.02 -0.61 -15.24
N VAL A 552 11.40 -0.02 -14.11
CA VAL A 552 10.68 -0.13 -12.83
C VAL A 552 10.47 1.27 -12.26
N ILE A 553 9.21 1.62 -12.00
CA ILE A 553 8.90 2.80 -11.17
C ILE A 553 9.15 2.44 -9.72
N ARG A 554 9.96 3.27 -9.04
CA ARG A 554 10.33 3.09 -7.63
C ARG A 554 9.10 3.15 -6.75
N THR A 555 9.08 2.38 -5.66
CA THR A 555 7.94 2.29 -4.73
C THR A 555 7.46 3.66 -4.26
N GLU A 556 8.39 4.55 -3.93
CA GLU A 556 8.13 5.95 -3.54
C GLU A 556 7.36 6.74 -4.61
N GLU A 557 7.57 6.43 -5.89
CA GLU A 557 6.92 7.11 -7.01
C GLU A 557 5.63 6.44 -7.46
N ARG A 558 5.21 5.31 -6.87
CA ARG A 558 4.00 4.57 -7.26
C ARG A 558 2.73 5.20 -6.70
N GLU A 559 2.84 5.81 -5.53
CA GLU A 559 1.71 6.49 -4.87
C GLU A 559 1.50 7.91 -5.41
N ASP A 560 2.46 8.43 -6.20
CA ASP A 560 2.44 9.74 -6.82
C ASP A 560 2.34 9.66 -8.36
N GLY A 561 1.78 10.69 -8.97
CA GLY A 561 1.73 10.79 -10.43
C GLY A 561 0.57 9.98 -11.05
N PRO A 562 0.76 9.34 -12.22
CA PRO A 562 -0.34 8.72 -12.94
C PRO A 562 -0.67 7.28 -12.50
N TRP A 563 0.15 6.64 -11.67
CA TRP A 563 0.02 5.20 -11.42
C TRP A 563 -1.26 4.83 -10.64
N PRO A 564 -1.70 5.61 -9.63
CA PRO A 564 -2.99 5.36 -8.98
C PRO A 564 -4.19 5.55 -9.91
N LEU A 565 -4.02 6.28 -11.02
CA LEU A 565 -5.06 6.46 -12.04
C LEU A 565 -5.16 5.24 -12.98
N ILE A 566 -4.17 4.35 -12.98
CA ILE A 566 -4.13 3.18 -13.86
C ILE A 566 -4.77 2.00 -13.14
N SER A 567 -5.95 1.60 -13.60
CA SER A 567 -6.66 0.41 -13.12
C SER A 567 -6.64 -0.72 -14.15
N GLU A 568 -7.00 -1.93 -13.73
CA GLU A 568 -7.17 -3.09 -14.63
C GLU A 568 -8.30 -2.89 -15.64
N ASP A 569 -9.30 -2.11 -15.24
CA ASP A 569 -10.47 -1.80 -16.05
C ASP A 569 -10.17 -0.82 -17.19
N MET A 570 -8.91 -0.38 -17.34
CA MET A 570 -8.43 0.42 -18.46
C MET A 570 -8.05 -0.40 -19.70
N ASP A 571 -8.45 -1.68 -19.75
CA ASP A 571 -8.20 -2.60 -20.84
C ASP A 571 -9.04 -2.32 -22.11
N GLY A 572 -10.15 -1.60 -21.97
CA GLY A 572 -11.10 -1.33 -23.03
C GLY A 572 -11.68 -2.59 -23.66
N GLU A 573 -11.86 -3.65 -22.86
CA GLU A 573 -12.45 -4.90 -23.33
C GLU A 573 -13.83 -4.62 -23.96
N PRO A 574 -14.11 -5.04 -25.21
CA PRO A 574 -15.37 -4.71 -25.87
C PRO A 574 -16.63 -5.27 -25.20
N GLY A 575 -16.54 -6.48 -24.62
CA GLY A 575 -17.59 -7.11 -23.81
C GLY A 575 -19.04 -6.91 -24.26
N TRP A 576 -19.41 -7.39 -25.46
CA TRP A 576 -20.70 -7.06 -26.09
C TRP A 576 -21.41 -8.25 -26.75
N VAL A 577 -22.73 -8.25 -26.68
CA VAL A 577 -23.64 -9.16 -27.41
C VAL A 577 -24.68 -8.31 -28.13
N HIS A 578 -25.05 -8.71 -29.35
CA HIS A 578 -26.02 -8.03 -30.17
C HIS A 578 -27.36 -7.88 -29.42
N PRO A 579 -28.01 -6.69 -29.42
CA PRO A 579 -29.22 -6.44 -28.61
C PRO A 579 -30.36 -7.42 -28.84
N ASP A 580 -30.54 -7.88 -30.09
CA ASP A 580 -31.57 -8.85 -30.44
C ASP A 580 -31.20 -10.31 -30.15
N VAL A 581 -30.01 -10.60 -29.61
CA VAL A 581 -29.52 -11.96 -29.35
C VAL A 581 -29.55 -12.24 -27.85
N THR A 582 -30.11 -13.38 -27.47
CA THR A 582 -30.14 -13.79 -26.07
C THR A 582 -28.89 -14.60 -25.74
N SER A 583 -28.20 -14.24 -24.65
CA SER A 583 -27.06 -14.98 -24.12
C SER A 583 -27.45 -15.67 -22.82
N THR A 584 -27.36 -16.99 -22.76
CA THR A 584 -27.66 -17.78 -21.55
C THR A 584 -26.44 -18.57 -21.10
N ARG A 585 -26.12 -18.53 -19.80
CA ARG A 585 -25.09 -19.38 -19.19
C ARG A 585 -25.68 -20.75 -18.86
N VAL A 586 -25.20 -21.79 -19.52
CA VAL A 586 -25.70 -23.17 -19.37
C VAL A 586 -24.60 -24.07 -18.81
N ALA A 587 -24.97 -24.99 -17.92
CA ALA A 587 -24.04 -25.96 -17.38
C ALA A 587 -23.57 -26.94 -18.46
N HIS A 588 -22.25 -27.05 -18.62
CA HIS A 588 -21.58 -27.98 -19.52
C HIS A 588 -20.56 -28.81 -18.72
N VAL A 589 -20.45 -30.10 -19.02
CA VAL A 589 -19.44 -30.98 -18.40
C VAL A 589 -18.33 -31.21 -19.42
N ARG A 590 -17.11 -30.76 -19.12
CA ARG A 590 -15.94 -31.00 -19.97
C ARG A 590 -15.63 -32.49 -20.05
N ASP A 591 -14.87 -32.90 -21.07
CA ASP A 591 -14.44 -34.29 -21.26
C ASP A 591 -13.63 -34.86 -20.08
N ASN A 592 -13.01 -33.98 -19.28
CA ASN A 592 -12.30 -34.32 -18.04
C ASN A 592 -13.21 -34.39 -16.79
N GLY A 593 -14.54 -34.33 -16.96
CA GLY A 593 -15.52 -34.41 -15.88
C GLY A 593 -15.77 -33.09 -15.13
N LYS A 594 -15.02 -32.02 -15.40
CA LYS A 594 -15.20 -30.71 -14.73
C LYS A 594 -16.47 -30.01 -15.24
N ARG A 595 -17.39 -29.67 -14.34
CA ARG A 595 -18.57 -28.85 -14.66
C ARG A 595 -18.14 -27.39 -14.84
N VAL A 596 -18.47 -26.80 -15.98
CA VAL A 596 -18.22 -25.40 -16.33
C VAL A 596 -19.50 -24.78 -16.88
N ARG A 597 -19.72 -23.48 -16.68
CA ARG A 597 -20.82 -22.75 -17.33
C ARG A 597 -20.35 -22.24 -18.69
N ARG A 598 -21.11 -22.50 -19.75
CA ARG A 598 -20.84 -22.05 -21.12
C ARG A 598 -21.95 -21.14 -21.61
N ASP A 599 -21.57 -20.16 -22.42
CA ASP A 599 -22.54 -19.31 -23.08
C ASP A 599 -23.14 -20.04 -24.27
N GLN A 600 -24.46 -19.98 -24.32
CA GLN A 600 -25.25 -20.33 -25.48
C GLN A 600 -25.86 -19.02 -26.00
N LEU A 601 -25.56 -18.70 -27.26
CA LEU A 601 -26.16 -17.56 -27.95
C LEU A 601 -27.33 -18.04 -28.78
N ASP A 602 -28.53 -17.61 -28.42
CA ASP A 602 -29.74 -17.85 -29.19
C ASP A 602 -29.97 -16.68 -30.15
N VAL A 603 -29.62 -16.92 -31.41
CA VAL A 603 -29.86 -15.98 -32.52
C VAL A 603 -31.29 -16.17 -33.02
N PRO A 604 -32.15 -15.12 -33.02
CA PRO A 604 -33.51 -15.23 -33.49
C PRO A 604 -33.64 -15.58 -34.98
N ALA A 605 -34.81 -16.08 -35.38
CA ALA A 605 -35.09 -16.42 -36.77
C ALA A 605 -35.10 -15.19 -37.71
N SER A 606 -35.21 -13.97 -37.17
CA SER A 606 -35.14 -12.72 -37.93
C SER A 606 -33.80 -12.50 -38.63
N PHE A 607 -32.73 -13.15 -38.18
CA PHE A 607 -31.40 -13.11 -38.82
C PHE A 607 -31.29 -14.00 -40.07
N GLY A 608 -32.37 -14.72 -40.43
CA GLY A 608 -32.41 -15.62 -41.59
C GLY A 608 -31.60 -16.89 -41.40
N ASP A 609 -31.29 -17.58 -42.51
CA ASP A 609 -30.50 -18.80 -42.51
C ASP A 609 -29.00 -18.48 -42.38
N GLY A 610 -28.31 -19.18 -41.48
CA GLY A 610 -26.90 -18.98 -41.22
C GLY A 610 -26.38 -19.84 -40.07
N VAL A 611 -25.11 -19.62 -39.74
CA VAL A 611 -24.43 -20.27 -38.60
C VAL A 611 -23.61 -19.24 -37.85
N LEU A 612 -23.31 -19.54 -36.58
CA LEU A 612 -22.37 -18.75 -35.79
C LEU A 612 -20.95 -19.06 -36.27
N CYS A 613 -20.24 -18.05 -36.74
CA CYS A 613 -18.82 -18.10 -37.07
C CYS A 613 -18.03 -17.51 -35.90
N LEU A 614 -17.49 -18.37 -35.04
CA LEU A 614 -16.58 -18.00 -33.97
C LEU A 614 -15.17 -17.80 -34.56
N ILE A 615 -14.69 -16.58 -34.46
CA ILE A 615 -13.33 -16.17 -34.77
C ILE A 615 -12.54 -16.10 -33.46
N ASP A 616 -11.48 -16.90 -33.38
CA ASP A 616 -10.58 -16.99 -32.23
C ASP A 616 -9.17 -16.55 -32.64
N ARG A 617 -8.70 -15.42 -32.12
CA ARG A 617 -7.46 -14.77 -32.53
C ARG A 617 -6.26 -15.29 -31.74
N ASN A 618 -5.24 -15.75 -32.47
CA ASN A 618 -4.03 -16.26 -31.86
C ASN A 618 -3.12 -15.14 -31.33
N GLY A 619 -2.79 -15.20 -30.04
CA GLY A 619 -1.75 -14.38 -29.41
C GLY A 619 -1.99 -12.88 -29.55
N SER A 620 -3.14 -12.40 -29.09
CA SER A 620 -3.53 -10.99 -29.13
C SER A 620 -2.52 -10.07 -28.42
N TYR A 621 -2.09 -10.40 -27.19
CA TYR A 621 -1.10 -9.59 -26.46
C TYR A 621 0.29 -9.56 -27.14
N PRO A 622 0.91 -10.69 -27.54
CA PRO A 622 2.14 -10.66 -28.33
C PRO A 622 2.01 -9.88 -29.62
N SER A 623 0.88 -10.00 -30.32
CA SER A 623 0.62 -9.24 -31.54
C SER A 623 0.68 -7.73 -31.26
N ALA A 624 0.09 -7.25 -30.16
CA ALA A 624 0.10 -5.83 -29.76
C ALA A 624 1.53 -5.27 -29.57
N CYS A 625 2.46 -6.08 -29.03
CA CYS A 625 3.87 -5.70 -28.85
C CYS A 625 4.61 -5.29 -30.14
N SER A 626 4.03 -5.53 -31.33
CA SER A 626 4.64 -5.14 -32.61
C SER A 626 4.72 -3.62 -32.84
N ALA A 627 3.78 -2.86 -32.26
CA ALA A 627 3.66 -1.42 -32.48
C ALA A 627 2.89 -0.67 -31.37
N VAL A 628 2.79 -1.24 -30.16
CA VAL A 628 2.12 -0.59 -29.03
C VAL A 628 2.81 0.75 -28.70
N PRO A 629 2.07 1.88 -28.66
CA PRO A 629 2.65 3.17 -28.31
C PRO A 629 2.91 3.27 -26.81
N LEU A 630 4.19 3.27 -26.43
CA LEU A 630 4.63 3.32 -25.04
C LEU A 630 5.45 4.57 -24.77
N ALA A 631 5.40 5.09 -23.54
CA ALA A 631 6.36 6.08 -23.06
C ALA A 631 7.50 5.34 -22.33
N PRO A 632 8.73 5.32 -22.87
CA PRO A 632 9.83 4.61 -22.21
C PRO A 632 10.19 5.18 -20.84
N ASN A 633 10.05 6.50 -20.69
CA ASN A 633 10.42 7.24 -19.48
C ASN A 633 9.21 7.40 -18.54
N LYS A 634 9.43 8.10 -17.42
CA LYS A 634 8.35 8.52 -16.51
C LYS A 634 7.35 9.40 -17.26
N LEU A 635 6.06 9.15 -17.03
CA LEU A 635 4.97 10.00 -17.50
C LEU A 635 4.95 11.30 -16.69
N LEU A 636 4.83 12.43 -17.37
CA LEU A 636 4.74 13.75 -16.76
C LEU A 636 3.31 14.26 -16.87
N HIS A 637 2.84 14.99 -15.85
CA HIS A 637 1.54 15.66 -15.91
C HIS A 637 1.59 16.73 -17.00
N THR A 638 0.87 16.51 -18.08
CA THR A 638 0.78 17.45 -19.20
C THR A 638 -0.50 18.28 -19.17
N GLY A 639 -1.45 17.92 -18.31
CA GLY A 639 -2.68 18.70 -18.14
C GLY A 639 -3.68 18.50 -19.29
N PRO A 640 -4.70 19.36 -19.39
CA PRO A 640 -5.60 19.41 -20.55
C PRO A 640 -4.83 19.69 -21.85
N LEU A 641 -5.28 19.11 -22.96
CA LEU A 641 -4.68 19.28 -24.28
C LEU A 641 -5.74 19.68 -25.31
N ASP A 642 -5.42 20.63 -26.18
CA ASP A 642 -6.32 21.06 -27.27
C ASP A 642 -6.52 19.95 -28.33
N ALA A 643 -5.53 19.09 -28.51
CA ALA A 643 -5.56 17.98 -29.45
C ALA A 643 -4.58 16.87 -29.05
N PHE A 644 -4.83 15.66 -29.52
CA PHE A 644 -3.92 14.52 -29.33
C PHE A 644 -2.59 14.71 -30.10
N ASP A 645 -1.46 14.67 -29.37
CA ASP A 645 -0.12 14.66 -29.96
C ASP A 645 0.39 13.23 -30.16
N LYS A 646 0.46 12.80 -31.42
CA LYS A 646 0.99 11.48 -31.83
C LYS A 646 2.45 11.23 -31.45
N THR A 647 3.21 12.26 -31.06
CA THR A 647 4.60 12.12 -30.61
C THR A 647 4.70 11.77 -29.12
N GLN A 648 3.58 11.80 -28.40
CA GLN A 648 3.46 11.45 -26.99
C GLN A 648 2.66 10.16 -26.80
N ALA A 649 2.92 9.47 -25.69
CA ALA A 649 2.20 8.30 -25.22
C ALA A 649 2.01 8.38 -23.70
N GLY A 650 0.99 7.72 -23.19
CA GLY A 650 0.54 7.79 -21.80
C GLY A 650 -0.96 7.60 -21.66
N ILE A 651 -1.54 8.22 -20.64
CA ILE A 651 -2.96 8.19 -20.31
C ILE A 651 -3.61 9.57 -20.45
N TYR A 652 -4.90 9.58 -20.79
CA TYR A 652 -5.69 10.76 -21.10
C TYR A 652 -7.06 10.65 -20.45
N GLN A 653 -7.52 11.69 -19.76
CA GLN A 653 -8.90 11.80 -19.29
C GLN A 653 -9.74 12.45 -20.39
N ILE A 654 -10.74 11.75 -20.90
CA ILE A 654 -11.55 12.20 -22.03
C ILE A 654 -13.05 12.13 -21.70
N SER A 655 -13.84 12.97 -22.37
CA SER A 655 -15.28 12.73 -22.45
C SER A 655 -15.57 11.54 -23.35
N ILE A 656 -16.52 10.70 -22.97
CA ILE A 656 -16.98 9.59 -23.82
C ILE A 656 -17.68 10.17 -25.06
N PRO A 657 -17.17 9.93 -26.29
CA PRO A 657 -17.82 10.41 -27.50
C PRO A 657 -19.16 9.73 -27.74
N GLU A 658 -20.10 10.40 -28.41
CA GLU A 658 -21.34 9.74 -28.83
C GLU A 658 -21.06 8.66 -29.88
N TRP A 659 -21.70 7.50 -29.71
CA TRP A 659 -21.61 6.37 -30.63
C TRP A 659 -23.01 5.89 -31.01
N SER A 660 -23.36 6.05 -32.28
CA SER A 660 -24.72 5.80 -32.79
C SER A 660 -24.83 4.52 -33.62
N TYR A 661 -23.87 3.60 -33.53
CA TYR A 661 -23.85 2.39 -34.34
C TYR A 661 -24.36 1.17 -33.52
N PRO A 662 -25.61 0.72 -33.70
CA PRO A 662 -26.22 -0.31 -32.84
C PRO A 662 -25.67 -1.72 -33.07
N GLY A 663 -25.08 -2.00 -34.23
CA GLY A 663 -24.53 -3.33 -34.58
C GLY A 663 -23.09 -3.56 -34.11
N MET A 664 -22.53 -2.66 -33.29
CA MET A 664 -21.15 -2.72 -32.82
C MET A 664 -21.06 -2.06 -31.44
N PRO A 665 -20.29 -2.60 -30.48
CA PRO A 665 -20.05 -1.90 -29.22
C PRO A 665 -19.36 -0.56 -29.43
N HIS A 666 -19.48 0.30 -28.42
CA HIS A 666 -18.70 1.53 -28.35
C HIS A 666 -17.20 1.23 -28.55
N PRO A 667 -16.42 2.07 -29.27
CA PRO A 667 -15.00 1.82 -29.52
C PRO A 667 -14.12 1.74 -28.26
N LEU A 668 -14.61 2.29 -27.14
CA LEU A 668 -13.97 2.17 -25.82
C LEU A 668 -14.36 0.89 -25.05
N GLY A 669 -15.29 0.07 -25.57
CA GLY A 669 -15.77 -1.11 -24.86
C GLY A 669 -16.34 -0.78 -23.48
N ARG A 670 -16.05 -1.64 -22.49
CA ARG A 670 -16.50 -1.56 -21.10
C ARG A 670 -16.01 -0.33 -20.32
N LEU A 671 -15.05 0.44 -20.85
CA LEU A 671 -14.68 1.73 -20.26
C LEU A 671 -15.89 2.67 -20.16
N THR A 672 -16.88 2.55 -21.06
CA THR A 672 -18.08 3.40 -21.00
C THR A 672 -19.01 3.11 -19.83
N ASP A 673 -18.85 1.96 -19.18
CA ASP A 673 -19.72 1.52 -18.10
C ASP A 673 -19.30 2.14 -16.75
N ARG A 674 -18.12 2.78 -16.71
CA ARG A 674 -17.50 3.28 -15.48
C ARG A 674 -16.99 4.73 -15.62
N PRO A 675 -17.84 5.69 -16.03
CA PRO A 675 -17.44 7.08 -16.04
C PRO A 675 -17.26 7.63 -14.62
N ASP A 676 -16.45 8.68 -14.48
CA ASP A 676 -16.44 9.52 -13.29
C ASP A 676 -17.75 10.31 -13.15
N ASP A 677 -17.90 11.04 -12.03
CA ASP A 677 -19.08 11.87 -11.73
C ASP A 677 -19.40 12.93 -12.81
N GLN A 678 -18.47 13.19 -13.73
CA GLN A 678 -18.59 14.16 -14.82
C GLN A 678 -18.76 13.48 -16.19
N GLY A 679 -18.94 12.15 -16.24
CA GLY A 679 -19.11 11.42 -17.51
C GLY A 679 -17.80 11.20 -18.27
N ARG A 680 -16.64 11.25 -17.60
CA ARG A 680 -15.31 11.15 -18.21
C ARG A 680 -14.62 9.85 -17.82
N VAL A 681 -13.69 9.42 -18.66
CA VAL A 681 -12.94 8.17 -18.46
C VAL A 681 -11.46 8.38 -18.72
N TRP A 682 -10.62 7.68 -17.96
CA TRP A 682 -9.19 7.58 -18.26
C TRP A 682 -8.96 6.51 -19.32
N VAL A 683 -8.24 6.87 -20.37
CA VAL A 683 -7.91 5.98 -21.48
C VAL A 683 -6.42 6.01 -21.79
N THR A 684 -5.90 4.91 -22.34
CA THR A 684 -4.53 4.82 -22.82
C THR A 684 -4.38 5.34 -24.26
N THR A 685 -3.13 5.51 -24.72
CA THR A 685 -2.81 6.01 -26.06
C THR A 685 -3.46 5.23 -27.23
N PRO A 686 -3.56 3.89 -27.21
CA PRO A 686 -4.28 3.14 -28.25
C PRO A 686 -5.73 3.59 -28.45
N HIS A 687 -6.47 3.85 -27.37
CA HIS A 687 -7.86 4.27 -27.42
C HIS A 687 -8.03 5.64 -28.06
N ILE A 688 -7.28 6.65 -27.61
CA ILE A 688 -7.39 7.99 -28.18
C ILE A 688 -6.97 8.00 -29.66
N LYS A 689 -5.94 7.23 -30.04
CA LYS A 689 -5.52 7.07 -31.44
C LYS A 689 -6.60 6.42 -32.30
N GLN A 690 -7.37 5.47 -31.74
CA GLN A 690 -8.52 4.86 -32.41
C GLN A 690 -9.65 5.86 -32.61
N LEU A 691 -10.03 6.61 -31.56
CA LEU A 691 -11.08 7.62 -31.64
C LEU A 691 -10.74 8.72 -32.63
N GLU A 692 -9.50 9.23 -32.61
CA GLU A 692 -9.00 10.21 -33.59
C GLU A 692 -9.05 9.68 -35.03
N ARG A 693 -8.80 8.39 -35.23
CA ARG A 693 -8.95 7.76 -36.54
C ARG A 693 -10.43 7.68 -36.93
N LEU A 694 -11.32 7.27 -36.03
CA LEU A 694 -12.76 7.19 -36.29
C LEU A 694 -13.37 8.57 -36.59
N TYR A 695 -12.94 9.62 -35.89
CA TYR A 695 -13.34 10.99 -36.21
C TYR A 695 -12.87 11.41 -37.60
N ARG A 696 -11.59 11.17 -37.94
CA ARG A 696 -11.04 11.46 -39.27
C ARG A 696 -11.77 10.71 -40.39
N ASP A 697 -12.16 9.47 -40.12
CA ASP A 697 -12.88 8.61 -41.07
C ASP A 697 -14.39 8.92 -41.10
N GLY A 698 -14.86 9.89 -40.31
CA GLY A 698 -16.26 10.37 -40.31
C GLY A 698 -17.23 9.52 -39.49
N HIS A 699 -16.74 8.64 -38.62
CA HIS A 699 -17.54 7.77 -37.75
C HIS A 699 -17.88 8.38 -36.40
N LEU A 700 -17.24 9.49 -36.02
CA LEU A 700 -17.58 10.29 -34.83
C LEU A 700 -17.97 11.70 -35.26
N ALA A 701 -18.96 12.28 -34.59
CA ALA A 701 -19.49 13.60 -34.93
C ALA A 701 -18.58 14.76 -34.46
N ALA A 702 -17.79 14.55 -33.41
CA ALA A 702 -16.94 15.56 -32.78
C ALA A 702 -15.54 15.00 -32.46
N PRO A 703 -14.51 15.87 -32.41
CA PRO A 703 -13.18 15.47 -31.96
C PRO A 703 -13.21 15.11 -30.47
N VAL A 704 -12.24 14.29 -30.06
CA VAL A 704 -12.11 13.89 -28.65
C VAL A 704 -11.67 15.09 -27.82
N THR A 705 -12.38 15.35 -26.71
CA THR A 705 -11.99 16.39 -25.75
C THR A 705 -11.11 15.78 -24.66
N ILE A 706 -9.90 16.33 -24.48
CA ILE A 706 -8.92 15.88 -23.48
C ILE A 706 -8.93 16.86 -22.29
N HIS A 707 -9.42 16.39 -21.14
CA HIS A 707 -9.55 17.20 -19.92
C HIS A 707 -8.29 17.18 -19.07
N ASP A 708 -7.56 16.08 -19.10
CA ASP A 708 -6.30 15.92 -18.39
C ASP A 708 -5.45 14.84 -19.07
N SER A 709 -4.15 14.86 -18.83
CA SER A 709 -3.23 13.89 -19.43
C SER A 709 -1.92 13.74 -18.67
N TRP A 710 -1.39 12.52 -18.71
CA TRP A 710 -0.06 12.19 -18.25
C TRP A 710 0.70 11.50 -19.36
N THR A 711 1.69 12.18 -19.93
CA THR A 711 2.33 11.74 -21.17
C THR A 711 3.85 11.81 -21.12
N GLY A 712 4.48 11.07 -22.01
CA GLY A 712 5.90 11.12 -22.30
C GLY A 712 6.16 10.73 -23.74
N LYS A 713 7.40 10.91 -24.22
CA LYS A 713 7.73 10.70 -25.63
C LYS A 713 7.41 9.27 -26.09
N ALA A 714 6.60 9.16 -27.14
CA ALA A 714 6.14 7.88 -27.68
C ALA A 714 7.28 7.06 -28.30
N ASN A 715 7.20 5.75 -28.11
CA ASN A 715 8.07 4.76 -28.73
C ASN A 715 7.30 3.47 -29.03
N GLU A 716 6.83 3.34 -30.27
CA GLU A 716 6.15 2.13 -30.76
C GLU A 716 7.13 0.94 -30.99
N SER A 717 8.44 1.19 -30.94
CA SER A 717 9.47 0.19 -31.23
C SER A 717 10.04 -0.51 -30.00
N LEU A 718 9.64 -0.09 -28.79
CA LEU A 718 10.23 -0.58 -27.53
C LEU A 718 10.14 -2.11 -27.39
N PHE A 719 8.97 -2.69 -27.66
CA PHE A 719 8.72 -4.13 -27.59
C PHE A 719 8.88 -4.86 -28.93
N LYS A 720 9.23 -4.16 -30.01
CA LYS A 720 9.36 -4.76 -31.34
C LYS A 720 10.41 -5.89 -31.40
N PRO A 721 11.59 -5.80 -30.75
CA PRO A 721 12.53 -6.92 -30.71
C PRO A 721 11.97 -8.15 -29.98
N PHE A 722 11.22 -7.94 -28.89
CA PHE A 722 10.54 -9.02 -28.17
C PHE A 722 9.48 -9.69 -29.04
N TYR A 723 8.64 -8.91 -29.73
CA TYR A 723 7.67 -9.43 -30.70
C TYR A 723 8.33 -10.26 -31.81
N ALA A 724 9.42 -9.78 -32.39
CA ALA A 724 10.12 -10.49 -33.46
C ALA A 724 10.63 -11.86 -33.01
N ALA A 725 11.31 -11.92 -31.86
CA ALA A 725 11.81 -13.17 -31.30
C ALA A 725 10.68 -14.12 -30.89
N ALA A 726 9.60 -13.60 -30.29
CA ALA A 726 8.44 -14.41 -29.94
C ALA A 726 7.77 -15.00 -31.18
N ARG A 727 7.66 -14.22 -32.27
CA ARG A 727 7.07 -14.69 -33.54
C ARG A 727 7.92 -15.78 -34.20
N GLU A 728 9.25 -15.61 -34.20
CA GLU A 728 10.20 -16.60 -34.72
C GLU A 728 10.08 -17.91 -33.93
N ALA A 729 10.21 -17.86 -32.61
CA ALA A 729 10.08 -19.03 -31.74
C ALA A 729 8.73 -19.74 -31.87
N ARG A 730 7.63 -18.99 -32.04
CA ARG A 730 6.31 -19.59 -32.32
C ARG A 730 6.32 -20.39 -33.62
N THR A 731 6.90 -19.84 -34.68
CA THR A 731 6.92 -20.48 -36.00
C THR A 731 7.64 -21.82 -35.94
N ASP A 732 8.73 -21.88 -35.18
CA ASP A 732 9.51 -23.10 -35.00
C ASP A 732 8.80 -24.11 -34.08
N LEU A 733 8.27 -23.65 -32.95
CA LEU A 733 7.70 -24.52 -31.91
C LEU A 733 6.28 -25.00 -32.21
N VAL A 734 5.49 -24.27 -33.01
CA VAL A 734 4.15 -24.72 -33.43
C VAL A 734 4.23 -26.03 -34.23
N GLN A 735 5.31 -26.22 -35.00
CA GLN A 735 5.52 -27.47 -35.74
C GLN A 735 5.91 -28.64 -34.83
N VAL A 736 6.66 -28.36 -33.76
CA VAL A 736 7.08 -29.37 -32.77
C VAL A 736 5.90 -29.79 -31.88
N GLY A 737 5.05 -28.84 -31.48
CA GLY A 737 3.91 -29.09 -30.59
C GLY A 737 4.30 -29.57 -29.19
N GLY A 738 3.32 -30.04 -28.43
CA GLY A 738 3.54 -30.67 -27.11
C GLY A 738 4.10 -29.73 -26.04
N GLU A 739 4.90 -30.29 -25.14
CA GLU A 739 5.46 -29.61 -23.97
C GLU A 739 6.33 -28.38 -24.31
N PRO A 740 7.21 -28.42 -25.34
CA PRO A 740 8.00 -27.25 -25.73
C PRO A 740 7.14 -26.03 -26.11
N TYR A 741 6.03 -26.26 -26.82
CA TYR A 741 5.12 -25.20 -27.24
C TYR A 741 4.32 -24.64 -26.05
N LYS A 742 3.90 -25.51 -25.11
CA LYS A 742 3.27 -25.09 -23.85
C LYS A 742 4.22 -24.23 -23.02
N ASN A 743 5.44 -24.69 -22.79
CA ASN A 743 6.46 -23.95 -22.05
C ASN A 743 6.73 -22.57 -22.66
N TYR A 744 6.83 -22.49 -24.00
CA TYR A 744 6.93 -21.22 -24.72
C TYR A 744 5.76 -20.26 -24.44
N LYS A 745 4.51 -20.75 -24.52
CA LYS A 745 3.31 -19.95 -24.21
C LYS A 745 3.36 -19.44 -22.78
N THR A 746 3.67 -20.31 -21.82
CA THR A 746 3.74 -19.99 -20.39
C THR A 746 4.78 -18.91 -20.11
N ARG A 747 6.01 -19.07 -20.64
CA ARG A 747 7.10 -18.10 -20.46
C ARG A 747 6.78 -16.73 -21.06
N LEU A 748 6.16 -16.73 -22.24
CA LEU A 748 5.71 -15.50 -22.88
C LEU A 748 4.61 -14.79 -22.05
N SER A 749 3.65 -15.55 -21.51
CA SER A 749 2.60 -15.01 -20.63
C SER A 749 3.18 -14.39 -19.35
N ILE A 750 4.10 -15.11 -18.69
CA ILE A 750 4.80 -14.65 -17.48
C ILE A 750 5.54 -13.33 -17.75
N ALA A 751 6.34 -13.26 -18.82
CA ALA A 751 7.12 -12.05 -19.13
C ALA A 751 6.23 -10.81 -19.32
N LEU A 752 5.04 -10.97 -19.92
CA LEU A 752 4.09 -9.87 -20.10
C LEU A 752 3.30 -9.56 -18.81
N ARG A 753 2.99 -10.55 -17.97
CA ARG A 753 2.32 -10.35 -16.67
C ARG A 753 3.20 -9.60 -15.68
N LEU A 754 4.51 -9.84 -15.72
CA LEU A 754 5.48 -9.13 -14.89
C LEU A 754 5.56 -7.63 -15.19
N LEU A 755 4.98 -7.11 -16.28
CA LEU A 755 4.84 -5.64 -16.44
C LEU A 755 4.01 -5.02 -15.30
N TRP A 756 3.09 -5.77 -14.69
CA TRP A 756 2.30 -5.34 -13.54
C TRP A 756 1.84 -6.56 -12.71
N PRO A 757 2.70 -7.10 -11.82
CA PRO A 757 2.33 -8.22 -10.95
C PRO A 757 1.24 -7.78 -9.95
N LYS A 758 0.34 -8.71 -9.61
CA LYS A 758 -0.84 -8.44 -8.76
C LYS A 758 -0.71 -8.91 -7.32
N ARG A 759 0.12 -9.92 -7.10
CA ARG A 759 0.47 -10.43 -5.77
C ARG A 759 1.61 -9.58 -5.20
N GLN A 760 1.47 -9.13 -3.95
CA GLN A 760 2.47 -8.23 -3.33
C GLN A 760 3.82 -8.95 -3.11
N GLU A 761 3.80 -10.27 -3.04
CA GLU A 761 4.96 -11.14 -2.87
C GLU A 761 5.80 -11.24 -4.16
N GLN A 762 5.20 -10.90 -5.32
CA GLN A 762 5.83 -11.10 -6.62
C GLN A 762 6.78 -9.96 -6.96
N ARG A 763 8.05 -10.31 -7.17
CA ARG A 763 9.06 -9.34 -7.59
C ARG A 763 8.99 -9.15 -9.10
N SER A 764 9.08 -7.91 -9.57
CA SER A 764 9.06 -7.63 -11.00
C SER A 764 10.23 -6.73 -11.43
N PRO A 765 10.95 -7.13 -12.50
CA PRO A 765 11.95 -6.27 -13.12
C PRO A 765 11.35 -5.21 -14.05
N PHE A 766 10.01 -5.12 -14.16
CA PHE A 766 9.30 -4.28 -15.12
C PHE A 766 8.05 -3.56 -14.59
N TRP A 767 7.97 -3.19 -13.31
CA TRP A 767 6.76 -2.55 -12.78
C TRP A 767 6.43 -1.25 -13.55
N ARG A 768 5.52 -1.38 -14.51
CA ARG A 768 5.05 -0.41 -15.52
C ARG A 768 3.60 -0.74 -15.89
N PRO A 769 2.65 -0.41 -15.00
CA PRO A 769 1.24 -0.65 -15.25
C PRO A 769 0.74 0.10 -16.51
N ASP A 770 1.33 1.24 -16.84
CA ASP A 770 1.07 1.99 -18.08
C ASP A 770 1.45 1.19 -19.34
N TRP A 771 2.56 0.44 -19.30
CA TRP A 771 2.98 -0.43 -20.40
C TRP A 771 2.07 -1.63 -20.53
N ARG A 772 1.72 -2.27 -19.41
CA ARG A 772 0.77 -3.39 -19.38
C ARG A 772 -0.57 -2.97 -19.97
N MET A 773 -1.15 -1.87 -19.48
CA MET A 773 -2.46 -1.39 -19.93
C MET A 773 -2.46 -0.87 -21.35
N SER A 774 -1.40 -0.19 -21.80
CA SER A 774 -1.29 0.18 -23.21
C SER A 774 -1.20 -1.04 -24.14
N MET A 775 -0.51 -2.11 -23.72
CA MET A 775 -0.43 -3.36 -24.50
C MET A 775 -1.79 -4.07 -24.57
N VAL A 776 -2.50 -4.18 -23.45
CA VAL A 776 -3.84 -4.80 -23.40
C VAL A 776 -4.82 -3.99 -24.24
N ALA A 777 -4.86 -2.67 -24.05
CA ALA A 777 -5.68 -1.77 -24.86
C ALA A 777 -5.39 -1.87 -26.36
N GLU A 778 -4.12 -1.93 -26.77
CA GLU A 778 -3.75 -2.11 -28.18
C GLU A 778 -4.28 -3.44 -28.75
N ALA A 779 -4.36 -4.50 -27.95
CA ALA A 779 -4.99 -5.76 -28.36
C ALA A 779 -6.50 -5.58 -28.56
N SER A 780 -7.19 -4.97 -27.59
CA SER A 780 -8.63 -4.64 -27.65
C SER A 780 -8.97 -3.78 -28.87
N VAL A 781 -8.23 -2.69 -29.07
CA VAL A 781 -8.39 -1.75 -30.21
C VAL A 781 -8.22 -2.47 -31.54
N ARG A 782 -7.23 -3.35 -31.67
CA ARG A 782 -7.01 -4.13 -32.91
C ARG A 782 -8.13 -5.13 -33.15
N HIS A 783 -8.61 -5.80 -32.10
CA HIS A 783 -9.73 -6.74 -32.19
C HIS A 783 -11.00 -6.02 -32.66
N TRP A 784 -11.35 -4.92 -31.99
CA TRP A 784 -12.47 -4.05 -32.36
C TRP A 784 -12.33 -3.52 -33.79
N THR A 785 -11.15 -3.05 -34.18
CA THR A 785 -10.92 -2.47 -35.52
C THR A 785 -11.18 -3.47 -36.64
N VAL A 786 -10.73 -4.73 -36.48
CA VAL A 786 -10.93 -5.76 -37.52
C VAL A 786 -12.40 -6.20 -37.56
N ALA A 787 -13.05 -6.31 -36.41
CA ALA A 787 -14.48 -6.59 -36.34
C ALA A 787 -15.32 -5.47 -36.97
N PHE A 788 -15.00 -4.21 -36.67
CA PHE A 788 -15.69 -3.06 -37.26
C PHE A 788 -15.57 -3.04 -38.79
N LYS A 789 -14.39 -3.35 -39.34
CA LYS A 789 -14.23 -3.50 -40.79
C LYS A 789 -15.10 -4.61 -41.37
N ALA A 790 -15.20 -5.76 -40.69
CA ALA A 790 -16.09 -6.85 -41.13
C ALA A 790 -17.55 -6.39 -41.17
N VAL A 791 -17.97 -5.64 -40.14
CA VAL A 791 -19.30 -5.05 -40.05
C VAL A 791 -19.54 -4.03 -41.17
N GLN A 792 -18.55 -3.20 -41.50
CA GLN A 792 -18.60 -2.28 -42.64
C GLN A 792 -18.69 -3.00 -44.00
N GLU A 793 -18.10 -4.19 -44.11
CA GLU A 793 -18.23 -5.08 -45.29
C GLU A 793 -19.57 -5.83 -45.32
N GLY A 794 -20.45 -5.62 -44.34
CA GLY A 794 -21.81 -6.17 -44.28
C GLY A 794 -21.96 -7.44 -43.45
N HIS A 795 -20.91 -7.88 -42.74
CA HIS A 795 -21.02 -9.01 -41.83
C HIS A 795 -21.79 -8.62 -40.56
N THR A 796 -22.68 -9.50 -40.09
CA THR A 796 -23.45 -9.25 -38.87
C THR A 796 -22.68 -9.74 -37.65
N LEU A 797 -22.24 -8.83 -36.79
CA LEU A 797 -21.58 -9.16 -35.54
C LEU A 797 -22.64 -9.56 -34.50
N ILE A 798 -22.44 -10.70 -33.85
CA ILE A 798 -23.31 -11.25 -32.82
C ILE A 798 -22.74 -11.04 -31.43
N ALA A 799 -21.43 -11.20 -31.26
CA ALA A 799 -20.76 -10.90 -30.01
C ALA A 799 -19.28 -10.55 -30.23
N LEU A 800 -18.74 -9.70 -29.35
CA LEU A 800 -17.33 -9.36 -29.30
C LEU A 800 -16.87 -9.48 -27.85
N ARG A 801 -15.99 -10.45 -27.58
CA ARG A 801 -15.64 -10.89 -26.22
C ARG A 801 -14.13 -10.86 -26.04
N ASN A 802 -13.68 -10.49 -24.85
CA ASN A 802 -12.26 -10.40 -24.51
C ASN A 802 -11.49 -9.62 -25.59
N VAL A 803 -10.25 -10.04 -25.88
CA VAL A 803 -9.39 -9.42 -26.89
C VAL A 803 -9.14 -10.32 -28.12
N ASP A 804 -9.82 -11.45 -28.19
CA ASP A 804 -9.53 -12.51 -29.15
C ASP A 804 -10.75 -13.20 -29.76
N ALA A 805 -11.93 -13.10 -29.15
CA ALA A 805 -13.13 -13.77 -29.64
C ALA A 805 -14.11 -12.79 -30.33
N ALA A 806 -14.42 -13.04 -31.60
CA ALA A 806 -15.48 -12.35 -32.33
C ALA A 806 -16.44 -13.38 -32.92
N ILE A 807 -17.74 -13.15 -32.80
CA ILE A 807 -18.76 -14.09 -33.26
C ILE A 807 -19.61 -13.37 -34.29
N PHE A 808 -19.63 -13.90 -35.51
CA PHE A 808 -20.43 -13.36 -36.60
C PHE A 808 -21.55 -14.32 -36.98
N TRP A 809 -22.66 -13.78 -37.46
CA TRP A 809 -23.65 -14.57 -38.18
C TRP A 809 -23.31 -14.57 -39.66
N THR A 810 -22.97 -15.73 -40.21
CA THR A 810 -22.54 -15.86 -41.60
C THR A 810 -23.13 -17.08 -42.29
N PRO A 811 -23.15 -17.12 -43.62
CA PRO A 811 -23.38 -18.36 -44.36
C PRO A 811 -22.32 -19.43 -43.98
N PRO A 812 -22.68 -20.71 -43.96
CA PRO A 812 -21.75 -21.79 -43.62
C PRO A 812 -20.45 -21.74 -44.43
N GLY A 813 -19.31 -21.83 -43.74
CA GLY A 813 -17.99 -21.84 -44.39
C GLY A 813 -17.49 -20.49 -44.90
N THR A 814 -18.17 -19.39 -44.57
CA THR A 814 -17.78 -18.03 -45.01
C THR A 814 -17.36 -17.16 -43.81
N PRO A 815 -16.10 -17.27 -43.33
CA PRO A 815 -15.61 -16.36 -42.31
C PRO A 815 -15.36 -14.97 -42.91
N PRO A 816 -15.47 -13.88 -42.14
CA PRO A 816 -15.21 -12.54 -42.67
C PRO A 816 -13.78 -12.41 -43.22
N ALA A 817 -13.66 -11.89 -44.45
CA ALA A 817 -12.37 -11.83 -45.16
C ALA A 817 -11.36 -10.87 -44.51
N THR A 818 -11.83 -9.97 -43.65
CA THR A 818 -10.99 -9.08 -42.83
C THR A 818 -10.09 -9.85 -41.87
N TYR A 819 -10.44 -11.09 -41.51
CA TYR A 819 -9.62 -11.95 -40.67
C TYR A 819 -8.78 -12.90 -41.52
N ARG A 820 -7.47 -12.91 -41.24
CA ARG A 820 -6.55 -13.87 -41.86
C ARG A 820 -6.56 -15.18 -41.08
N ILE A 821 -7.01 -16.25 -41.72
CA ILE A 821 -6.95 -17.61 -41.14
C ILE A 821 -5.50 -18.08 -41.09
N GLY A 822 -5.09 -18.60 -39.95
CA GLY A 822 -3.75 -19.14 -39.75
C GLY A 822 -3.40 -19.34 -38.28
N THR A 823 -2.14 -19.66 -38.03
CA THR A 823 -1.62 -19.98 -36.68
C THR A 823 -0.66 -18.91 -36.15
N GLY A 824 -0.31 -17.91 -36.97
CA GLY A 824 0.57 -16.81 -36.60
C GLY A 824 -0.09 -15.81 -35.65
N PHE A 825 0.72 -14.94 -35.03
CA PHE A 825 0.19 -13.88 -34.16
C PHE A 825 -0.71 -12.91 -34.92
N GLY A 826 -1.92 -12.70 -34.40
CA GLY A 826 -2.97 -11.90 -35.01
C GLY A 826 -3.73 -12.59 -36.15
N GLU A 827 -3.37 -13.82 -36.49
CA GLU A 827 -4.17 -14.69 -37.36
C GLU A 827 -5.20 -15.46 -36.52
N VAL A 828 -6.24 -15.98 -37.16
CA VAL A 828 -7.39 -16.55 -36.45
C VAL A 828 -7.66 -17.99 -36.80
N LYS A 829 -8.33 -18.68 -35.88
CA LYS A 829 -9.08 -19.90 -36.14
C LYS A 829 -10.56 -19.54 -36.33
N ALA A 830 -11.22 -20.15 -37.31
CA ALA A 830 -12.65 -20.01 -37.52
C ALA A 830 -13.35 -21.33 -37.19
N LYS A 831 -14.33 -21.29 -36.29
CA LYS A 831 -15.19 -22.44 -35.94
C LYS A 831 -16.63 -22.09 -36.33
N PHE A 832 -17.33 -23.00 -37.01
CA PHE A 832 -18.73 -22.82 -37.42
C PHE A 832 -19.63 -23.64 -36.50
N ILE A 833 -20.56 -22.97 -35.85
CA ILE A 833 -21.41 -23.53 -34.80
C ILE A 833 -22.87 -23.40 -35.26
N PRO A 834 -23.61 -24.52 -35.35
CA PRO A 834 -25.03 -24.49 -35.66
C PRO A 834 -25.83 -23.65 -34.66
N ARG A 835 -26.99 -23.17 -35.11
CA ARG A 835 -27.89 -22.37 -34.29
C ARG A 835 -28.31 -23.15 -33.03
N GLY A 836 -28.23 -22.49 -31.87
CA GLY A 836 -28.62 -23.07 -30.59
C GLY A 836 -27.60 -24.07 -30.03
N GLU A 837 -26.43 -24.27 -30.64
CA GLU A 837 -25.34 -25.03 -30.02
C GLU A 837 -24.46 -24.16 -29.12
N PHE A 838 -23.71 -24.80 -28.22
CA PHE A 838 -22.81 -24.11 -27.31
C PHE A 838 -21.62 -23.52 -28.04
N ILE A 839 -21.18 -22.35 -27.59
CA ILE A 839 -19.93 -21.77 -28.08
C ILE A 839 -18.77 -22.54 -27.42
N PRO A 840 -17.91 -23.21 -28.20
CA PRO A 840 -16.70 -23.82 -27.65
C PRO A 840 -15.77 -22.71 -27.16
N GLU A 841 -15.17 -22.91 -25.98
CA GLU A 841 -14.05 -22.09 -25.53
C GLU A 841 -12.87 -22.21 -26.51
N GLY A 842 -12.00 -21.20 -26.51
CA GLY A 842 -10.67 -21.36 -27.08
C GLY A 842 -10.00 -22.60 -26.48
N ASP A 843 -9.22 -23.33 -27.27
CA ASP A 843 -8.35 -24.35 -26.69
C ASP A 843 -7.21 -23.58 -26.00
N ASP A 844 -7.41 -23.25 -24.71
CA ASP A 844 -6.44 -22.52 -23.88
C ASP A 844 -5.04 -23.19 -23.92
#